data_AF-A0A2E7SPS5-F1
#
_entry.id   AF-A0A2E7SPS5-F1
#
_cell.length_a   1.000
_cell.length_b   1.000
_cell.length_c   1.000
_cell.angle_alpha   90.00
_cell.angle_beta   90.00
_cell.angle_gamma   90.00
#
_symmetry.space_group_name_H-M   'P 1'
#
loop_
_entity.id
_entity.type
_entity.pdbx_description
1 polymer ?
#
loop_
_entity_poly.entity_id
_entity_poly.type
_entity_poly.pdbx_seq_one_letter_code
_entity_poly.pdbx_strand_id
1 'polypeptide(L)'
;MAGFFSRMKLFNTVSVLLLGGLLAGAGEVEDLISELGSGDKVKRREAARSLALLGPDAKAAVPALVKGLDDDEEQVFFWSATALAKIGPAAHEATPELIKRLKRSSRRYKDQIHVRIVHALTQIGAQAVPQLTEALGSEDSSVRLGAARVLGNLGSSSREAAPRLFGLLADDSDSVRAAAGSALGRIGETAHPQIMQGISAESATVRTATARAIVWVQANSRPAMHLAKRLANEPDTGAKVAGLNALNRIGFDGEKMLPLLLAALDSEEPGLQQEALSGILSLRPDGRAAVPHLVKRLSAEDPAKREQAIDLLGRMGKDSATAVPGLIAALGQAETEEKQRIQNALVEMGPVSIPAVLDSVKDTPLAKVSGENWQADCVGSIGIQAVPTITRALKQHPGNGAGLLSLIALQKIGDTSPSTRQSILPLLEHEQAIFRGAALSALVASTAKPSTLMPRLQASMGDSNSLVRQAAMNALASLGSSAKGATTALVNSLDDKDTAVRLSAIRAIGKLESDDSALAERLVEFLDGANAETRLAVVVSLGGFRKLPNSAVTSLVDVLGVDDAETQSAVFSALAKLGPSAKPALPALNEALNHHDESVRASALNALAKVQTDKGKLLNALQAKLGDKAAAVRHTAIRELGELGSDARPAGPALFSRFDTSDDRQVTMEALRKIRVRDVQLYISILHNDEPLVRFFACQALRRAGKNAKPAEEELRKLQKDSYDFVRREARRALDALR
;
A
#
# COMPACT_ATOMS: atom_id res chain seq x y z
N MET A 1 30.77 7.45 -44.59
CA MET A 1 29.87 8.62 -44.70
C MET A 1 29.61 8.83 -46.18
N ALA A 2 28.45 8.57 -46.78
CA ALA A 2 27.13 8.20 -46.28
C ALA A 2 26.44 7.35 -47.36
N GLY A 3 26.09 6.11 -47.01
CA GLY A 3 25.18 5.28 -47.77
C GLY A 3 24.14 4.77 -46.80
N PHE A 4 22.86 4.96 -47.12
CA PHE A 4 21.73 4.06 -46.81
C PHE A 4 20.41 4.69 -47.35
N PHE A 5 19.88 4.11 -48.45
CA PHE A 5 18.47 4.06 -48.92
C PHE A 5 17.72 5.39 -49.19
N SER A 6 17.23 5.74 -50.39
CA SER A 6 16.52 5.03 -51.47
C SER A 6 15.34 4.14 -51.04
N ARG A 7 14.13 4.60 -51.40
CA ARG A 7 12.81 3.92 -51.46
C ARG A 7 12.09 3.61 -50.15
N MET A 8 11.06 4.41 -49.86
CA MET A 8 9.80 3.92 -49.30
C MET A 8 8.62 4.80 -49.73
N LYS A 9 7.77 4.28 -50.62
CA LYS A 9 6.39 4.74 -50.81
C LYS A 9 5.62 4.41 -49.53
N LEU A 10 5.15 5.39 -48.77
CA LEU A 10 4.10 5.21 -47.77
C LEU A 10 3.40 6.56 -47.48
N PHE A 11 2.07 6.54 -47.62
CA PHE A 11 1.05 7.44 -47.08
C PHE A 11 0.90 8.88 -47.62
N ASN A 12 0.14 9.00 -48.71
CA ASN A 12 -0.79 10.12 -48.93
C ASN A 12 -1.95 10.03 -47.93
N THR A 13 -1.87 10.70 -46.76
CA THR A 13 -3.06 11.06 -45.93
C THR A 13 -2.75 11.96 -44.71
N VAL A 14 -1.76 12.87 -44.75
CA VAL A 14 -1.47 13.70 -43.54
C VAL A 14 -1.29 15.20 -43.78
N SER A 15 -1.35 15.74 -45.00
CA SER A 15 -0.95 17.15 -45.24
C SER A 15 -2.06 18.17 -45.52
N VAL A 16 -3.31 17.98 -45.08
CA VAL A 16 -4.39 19.00 -45.25
C VAL A 16 -4.87 19.64 -43.95
N LEU A 17 -4.47 19.18 -42.76
CA LEU A 17 -5.15 19.56 -41.51
C LEU A 17 -4.47 20.61 -40.61
N LEU A 18 -3.58 21.46 -41.12
CA LEU A 18 -2.87 22.42 -40.26
C LEU A 18 -2.82 23.88 -40.73
N LEU A 19 -3.64 24.30 -41.70
CA LEU A 19 -3.66 25.72 -42.13
C LEU A 19 -5.05 26.29 -42.52
N GLY A 20 -6.14 25.81 -41.91
CA GLY A 20 -7.51 26.26 -42.21
C GLY A 20 -8.09 27.28 -41.22
N GLY A 21 -7.28 28.19 -40.69
CA GLY A 21 -7.70 29.18 -39.69
C GLY A 21 -8.07 30.57 -40.24
N LEU A 22 -8.16 30.75 -41.57
CA LEU A 22 -8.43 32.05 -42.16
C LEU A 22 -9.40 31.92 -43.35
N LEU A 23 -10.60 32.47 -43.14
CA LEU A 23 -11.66 32.73 -44.13
C LEU A 23 -12.37 31.49 -44.71
N ALA A 24 -13.17 30.81 -43.89
CA ALA A 24 -14.28 30.02 -44.43
C ALA A 24 -15.32 30.98 -45.01
N GLY A 25 -15.53 30.96 -46.33
CA GLY A 25 -16.54 31.77 -46.99
C GLY A 25 -17.96 31.32 -46.65
N ALA A 26 -18.97 32.19 -46.81
CA ALA A 26 -20.38 31.83 -46.62
C ALA A 26 -20.81 30.58 -47.43
N GLY A 27 -20.19 30.36 -48.60
CA GLY A 27 -20.41 29.17 -49.42
C GLY A 27 -19.96 27.86 -48.77
N GLU A 28 -18.87 27.85 -47.98
CA GLU A 28 -18.42 26.65 -47.27
C GLU A 28 -19.38 26.25 -46.15
N VAL A 29 -19.99 27.23 -45.46
CA VAL A 29 -21.00 26.94 -44.42
C VAL A 29 -22.29 26.41 -45.02
N GLU A 30 -22.73 26.95 -46.16
CA GLU A 30 -23.92 26.46 -46.89
C GLU A 30 -23.73 25.03 -47.40
N ASP A 31 -22.54 24.70 -47.93
CA ASP A 31 -22.21 23.33 -48.36
C ASP A 31 -22.23 22.36 -47.17
N LEU A 32 -21.63 22.73 -46.04
CA LEU A 32 -21.64 21.92 -44.82
C LEU A 32 -23.05 21.73 -44.24
N ILE A 33 -23.93 22.73 -44.37
CA ILE A 33 -25.36 22.61 -44.00
C ILE A 33 -26.06 21.58 -44.89
N SER A 34 -25.82 21.63 -46.20
CA SER A 34 -26.40 20.69 -47.16
C SER A 34 -25.91 19.26 -46.91
N GLU A 35 -24.61 19.08 -46.69
CA GLU A 35 -24.01 17.77 -46.37
C GLU A 35 -24.51 17.21 -45.04
N LEU A 36 -24.71 18.05 -44.02
CA LEU A 36 -25.31 17.63 -42.75
C LEU A 36 -26.76 17.16 -42.94
N GLY A 37 -27.52 17.77 -43.85
CA GLY A 37 -28.93 17.45 -44.05
C GLY A 37 -29.20 16.26 -44.99
N SER A 38 -28.32 16.01 -45.97
CA SER A 38 -28.57 15.08 -47.08
C SER A 38 -27.42 14.09 -47.38
N GLY A 39 -26.29 14.21 -46.67
CA GLY A 39 -25.14 13.33 -46.85
C GLY A 39 -25.33 11.92 -46.32
N ASP A 40 -24.45 11.01 -46.75
CA ASP A 40 -24.30 9.70 -46.11
C ASP A 40 -23.80 9.84 -44.65
N LYS A 41 -23.82 8.74 -43.89
CA LYS A 41 -23.46 8.75 -42.46
C LYS A 41 -22.09 9.37 -42.17
N VAL A 42 -21.11 9.16 -43.04
CA VAL A 42 -19.75 9.68 -42.86
C VAL A 42 -19.74 11.17 -43.16
N LYS A 43 -20.36 11.60 -44.26
CA LYS A 43 -20.47 13.02 -44.64
C LYS A 43 -21.21 13.85 -43.59
N ARG A 44 -22.34 13.38 -43.08
CA ARG A 44 -23.07 14.10 -42.01
C ARG A 44 -22.22 14.28 -40.76
N ARG A 45 -21.45 13.25 -40.39
CA ARG A 45 -20.55 13.31 -39.23
C ARG A 45 -19.41 14.30 -39.43
N GLU A 46 -18.72 14.25 -40.57
CA GLU A 46 -17.63 15.19 -40.86
C GLU A 46 -18.18 16.62 -41.03
N ALA A 47 -19.35 16.80 -41.62
CA ALA A 47 -20.00 18.11 -41.72
C ALA A 47 -20.31 18.72 -40.34
N ALA A 48 -20.96 17.96 -39.45
CA ALA A 48 -21.22 18.40 -38.07
C ALA A 48 -19.91 18.72 -37.31
N ARG A 49 -18.86 17.93 -37.53
CA ARG A 49 -17.54 18.15 -36.92
C ARG A 49 -16.88 19.42 -37.44
N SER A 50 -16.91 19.66 -38.74
CA SER A 50 -16.36 20.86 -39.38
C SER A 50 -17.10 22.11 -38.92
N LEU A 51 -18.44 22.08 -38.85
CA LEU A 51 -19.25 23.15 -38.26
C LEU A 51 -18.87 23.43 -36.79
N ALA A 52 -18.52 22.39 -36.03
CA ALA A 52 -17.99 22.56 -34.68
C ALA A 52 -16.57 23.16 -34.64
N LEU A 53 -15.76 23.03 -35.69
CA LEU A 53 -14.45 23.67 -35.73
C LEU A 53 -14.54 25.17 -36.07
N LEU A 54 -15.56 25.57 -36.84
CA LEU A 54 -15.82 26.95 -37.21
C LEU A 54 -16.29 27.83 -36.04
N GLY A 55 -16.97 27.24 -35.05
CA GLY A 55 -17.39 27.99 -33.86
C GLY A 55 -18.44 29.09 -34.19
N PRO A 56 -18.27 30.34 -33.74
CA PRO A 56 -19.26 31.41 -33.95
C PRO A 56 -19.64 31.67 -35.42
N ASP A 57 -18.71 31.44 -36.35
CA ASP A 57 -18.92 31.67 -37.78
C ASP A 57 -19.95 30.69 -38.38
N ALA A 58 -20.22 29.56 -37.72
CA ALA A 58 -21.24 28.59 -38.12
C ALA A 58 -22.67 28.98 -37.68
N LYS A 59 -22.94 30.23 -37.29
CA LYS A 59 -24.28 30.69 -36.86
C LYS A 59 -25.39 30.31 -37.84
N ALA A 60 -25.16 30.45 -39.14
CA ALA A 60 -26.15 30.11 -40.17
C ALA A 60 -26.57 28.62 -40.14
N ALA A 61 -25.73 27.75 -39.58
CA ALA A 61 -26.00 26.32 -39.48
C ALA A 61 -26.86 25.92 -38.28
N VAL A 62 -27.24 26.84 -37.39
CA VAL A 62 -28.02 26.53 -36.17
C VAL A 62 -29.28 25.69 -36.46
N PRO A 63 -30.13 26.01 -37.45
CA PRO A 63 -31.30 25.19 -37.77
C PRO A 63 -30.95 23.76 -38.22
N ALA A 64 -29.88 23.61 -39.01
CA ALA A 64 -29.43 22.30 -39.50
C ALA A 64 -28.79 21.47 -38.37
N LEU A 65 -28.03 22.11 -37.48
CA LEU A 65 -27.45 21.49 -36.30
C LEU A 65 -28.53 21.03 -35.30
N VAL A 66 -29.60 21.81 -35.14
CA VAL A 66 -30.78 21.40 -34.36
C VAL A 66 -31.40 20.13 -34.93
N LYS A 67 -31.57 20.04 -36.25
CA LYS A 67 -32.03 18.81 -36.91
C LYS A 67 -31.06 17.63 -36.70
N GLY A 68 -29.74 17.90 -36.71
CA GLY A 68 -28.70 16.92 -36.41
C GLY A 68 -28.77 16.34 -34.99
N LEU A 69 -29.49 16.97 -34.06
CA LEU A 69 -29.77 16.40 -32.74
C LEU A 69 -30.79 15.24 -32.76
N ASP A 70 -31.43 14.99 -33.90
CA ASP A 70 -32.33 13.85 -34.14
C ASP A 70 -31.76 12.79 -35.09
N ASP A 71 -30.49 12.92 -35.47
CA ASP A 71 -29.86 12.00 -36.42
C ASP A 71 -29.79 10.56 -35.87
N ASP A 72 -29.88 9.57 -36.77
CA ASP A 72 -29.78 8.15 -36.43
C ASP A 72 -28.35 7.74 -36.04
N GLU A 73 -27.36 8.52 -36.47
CA GLU A 73 -25.95 8.33 -36.14
C GLU A 73 -25.56 9.12 -34.89
N GLU A 74 -25.15 8.42 -33.83
CA GLU A 74 -24.83 9.02 -32.53
C GLU A 74 -23.69 10.05 -32.61
N GLN A 75 -22.75 9.86 -33.53
CA GLN A 75 -21.65 10.82 -33.74
C GLN A 75 -22.14 12.14 -34.32
N VAL A 76 -23.15 12.12 -35.19
CA VAL A 76 -23.75 13.36 -35.73
C VAL A 76 -24.38 14.15 -34.60
N PHE A 77 -25.16 13.50 -33.73
CA PHE A 77 -25.70 14.11 -32.52
C PHE A 77 -24.61 14.77 -31.66
N PHE A 78 -23.51 14.04 -31.38
CA PHE A 78 -22.44 14.56 -30.51
C PHE A 78 -21.76 15.79 -31.11
N TRP A 79 -21.46 15.76 -32.41
CA TRP A 79 -20.83 16.89 -33.08
C TRP A 79 -21.80 18.07 -33.24
N SER A 80 -23.08 17.82 -33.51
CA SER A 80 -24.09 18.87 -33.58
C SER A 80 -24.27 19.60 -32.25
N ALA A 81 -24.36 18.86 -31.13
CA ALA A 81 -24.41 19.48 -29.80
C ALA A 81 -23.13 20.26 -29.48
N THR A 82 -21.95 19.76 -29.89
CA THR A 82 -20.67 20.46 -29.71
C THR A 82 -20.55 21.71 -30.59
N ALA A 83 -21.08 21.68 -31.81
CA ALA A 83 -21.12 22.85 -32.68
C ALA A 83 -21.99 23.94 -32.09
N LEU A 84 -23.21 23.60 -31.63
CA LEU A 84 -24.11 24.55 -30.95
C LEU A 84 -23.44 25.17 -29.72
N ALA A 85 -22.70 24.37 -28.93
CA ALA A 85 -21.93 24.88 -27.80
C ALA A 85 -20.85 25.90 -28.22
N LYS A 86 -20.09 25.61 -29.29
CA LYS A 86 -19.00 26.46 -29.76
C LYS A 86 -19.47 27.71 -30.53
N ILE A 87 -20.66 27.69 -31.10
CA ILE A 87 -21.33 28.89 -31.63
C ILE A 87 -21.64 29.86 -30.49
N GLY A 88 -21.92 29.35 -29.28
CA GLY A 88 -22.13 30.15 -28.09
C GLY A 88 -23.47 30.89 -28.09
N PRO A 89 -23.54 32.16 -27.62
CA PRO A 89 -24.80 32.90 -27.51
C PRO A 89 -25.59 33.04 -28.81
N ALA A 90 -24.90 33.05 -29.96
CA ALA A 90 -25.57 33.13 -31.26
C ALA A 90 -26.46 31.91 -31.57
N ALA A 91 -26.31 30.79 -30.85
CA ALA A 91 -27.13 29.58 -31.00
C ALA A 91 -28.38 29.55 -30.08
N HIS A 92 -28.80 30.67 -29.49
CA HIS A 92 -29.94 30.70 -28.56
C HIS A 92 -31.25 30.17 -29.15
N GLU A 93 -31.45 30.23 -30.47
CA GLU A 93 -32.61 29.64 -31.16
C GLU A 93 -32.69 28.11 -30.96
N ALA A 94 -31.57 27.43 -30.70
CA ALA A 94 -31.53 25.99 -30.43
C ALA A 94 -31.95 25.63 -29.00
N THR A 95 -32.12 26.61 -28.10
CA THR A 95 -32.39 26.38 -26.67
C THR A 95 -33.59 25.48 -26.41
N PRO A 96 -34.77 25.67 -27.02
CA PRO A 96 -35.93 24.82 -26.76
C PRO A 96 -35.69 23.34 -27.13
N GLU A 97 -35.00 23.10 -28.24
CA GLU A 97 -34.69 21.74 -28.70
C GLU A 97 -33.63 21.07 -27.83
N LEU A 98 -32.61 21.81 -27.39
CA LEU A 98 -31.64 21.33 -26.42
C LEU A 98 -32.30 20.98 -25.07
N ILE A 99 -33.26 21.80 -24.58
CA ILE A 99 -34.01 21.51 -23.35
C ILE A 99 -34.79 20.20 -23.45
N LYS A 100 -35.46 19.92 -24.58
CA LYS A 100 -36.16 18.63 -24.79
C LYS A 100 -35.24 17.42 -24.61
N ARG A 101 -33.95 17.57 -24.92
CA ARG A 101 -32.91 16.53 -24.83
C ARG A 101 -32.24 16.43 -23.46
N LEU A 102 -32.63 17.26 -22.48
CA LEU A 102 -32.31 17.03 -21.07
C LEU A 102 -33.07 15.84 -20.48
N LYS A 103 -34.18 15.44 -21.10
CA LYS A 103 -34.92 14.23 -20.73
C LYS A 103 -34.00 13.01 -20.82
N ARG A 104 -33.95 12.20 -19.76
CA ARG A 104 -33.15 10.97 -19.75
C ARG A 104 -33.70 9.99 -20.80
N SER A 105 -32.90 9.71 -21.83
CA SER A 105 -33.24 8.75 -22.87
C SER A 105 -32.82 7.32 -22.50
N SER A 106 -33.43 6.32 -23.13
CA SER A 106 -33.08 4.89 -23.03
C SER A 106 -31.81 4.51 -23.82
N ARG A 107 -31.09 5.50 -24.38
CA ARG A 107 -29.93 5.27 -25.25
C ARG A 107 -28.71 4.75 -24.46
N ARG A 108 -27.84 4.02 -25.16
CA ARG A 108 -26.61 3.39 -24.63
C ARG A 108 -25.65 4.39 -23.96
N TYR A 109 -25.63 5.65 -24.41
CA TYR A 109 -24.74 6.73 -23.92
C TYR A 109 -25.46 7.89 -23.22
N LYS A 110 -26.55 7.60 -22.49
CA LYS A 110 -27.42 8.61 -21.85
C LYS A 110 -26.69 9.67 -21.01
N ASP A 111 -25.66 9.29 -20.25
CA ASP A 111 -24.95 10.23 -19.37
C ASP A 111 -24.06 11.19 -20.17
N GLN A 112 -23.44 10.73 -21.25
CA GLN A 112 -22.63 11.56 -22.14
C GLN A 112 -23.50 12.55 -22.94
N ILE A 113 -24.68 12.10 -23.38
CA ILE A 113 -25.68 12.96 -24.02
C ILE A 113 -26.06 14.10 -23.08
N HIS A 114 -26.45 13.78 -21.85
CA HIS A 114 -26.90 14.77 -20.87
C HIS A 114 -25.81 15.81 -20.56
N VAL A 115 -24.55 15.38 -20.35
CA VAL A 115 -23.42 16.29 -20.08
C VAL A 115 -23.19 17.25 -21.26
N ARG A 116 -23.27 16.77 -22.50
CA ARG A 116 -23.08 17.62 -23.69
C ARG A 116 -24.19 18.63 -23.88
N ILE A 117 -25.44 18.25 -23.64
CA ILE A 117 -26.58 19.16 -23.71
C ILE A 117 -26.49 20.24 -22.64
N VAL A 118 -26.17 19.87 -21.38
CA VAL A 118 -25.92 20.85 -20.31
C VAL A 118 -24.80 21.80 -20.69
N HIS A 119 -23.71 21.28 -21.27
CA HIS A 119 -22.59 22.12 -21.72
C HIS A 119 -23.01 23.09 -22.82
N ALA A 120 -23.73 22.62 -23.85
CA ALA A 120 -24.21 23.47 -24.94
C ALA A 120 -25.12 24.60 -24.44
N LEU A 121 -26.10 24.28 -23.60
CA LEU A 121 -26.98 25.26 -22.96
C LEU A 121 -26.20 26.25 -22.07
N THR A 122 -25.14 25.80 -21.39
CA THR A 122 -24.27 26.68 -20.59
C THR A 122 -23.49 27.65 -21.48
N GLN A 123 -23.01 27.22 -22.67
CA GLN A 123 -22.27 28.09 -23.59
C GLN A 123 -23.16 29.09 -24.35
N ILE A 124 -24.45 28.76 -24.55
CA ILE A 124 -25.45 29.73 -25.06
C ILE A 124 -25.59 30.91 -24.08
N GLY A 125 -25.41 30.68 -22.78
CA GLY A 125 -25.31 31.75 -21.80
C GLY A 125 -26.66 32.35 -21.40
N ALA A 126 -26.65 33.63 -21.03
CA ALA A 126 -27.79 34.34 -20.44
C ALA A 126 -29.07 34.33 -21.29
N GLN A 127 -28.94 34.20 -22.63
CA GLN A 127 -30.09 34.19 -23.54
C GLN A 127 -30.98 32.94 -23.36
N ALA A 128 -30.44 31.85 -22.81
CA ALA A 128 -31.21 30.65 -22.50
C ALA A 128 -31.98 30.74 -21.16
N VAL A 129 -31.69 31.73 -20.31
CA VAL A 129 -32.23 31.82 -18.94
C VAL A 129 -33.77 31.83 -18.90
N PRO A 130 -34.49 32.59 -19.76
CA PRO A 130 -35.96 32.60 -19.71
C PRO A 130 -36.55 31.20 -19.98
N GLN A 131 -36.10 30.51 -21.04
CA GLN A 131 -36.62 29.18 -21.38
C GLN A 131 -36.19 28.12 -20.37
N LEU A 132 -34.97 28.22 -19.82
CA LEU A 132 -34.50 27.33 -18.74
C LEU A 132 -35.31 27.53 -17.45
N THR A 133 -35.69 28.77 -17.13
CA THR A 133 -36.52 29.09 -15.96
C THR A 133 -37.92 28.50 -16.11
N GLU A 134 -38.50 28.53 -17.31
CA GLU A 134 -39.75 27.84 -17.62
C GLU A 134 -39.61 26.32 -17.47
N ALA A 135 -38.53 25.75 -18.01
CA ALA A 135 -38.25 24.31 -17.95
C ALA A 135 -38.11 23.74 -16.53
N LEU A 136 -37.84 24.59 -15.52
CA LEU A 136 -37.91 24.21 -14.11
C LEU A 136 -39.31 23.73 -13.68
N GLY A 137 -40.37 24.07 -14.42
CA GLY A 137 -41.73 23.58 -14.17
C GLY A 137 -42.10 22.32 -14.97
N SER A 138 -41.16 21.67 -15.65
CA SER A 138 -41.45 20.46 -16.44
C SER A 138 -41.95 19.32 -15.55
N GLU A 139 -42.88 18.52 -16.05
CA GLU A 139 -43.32 17.29 -15.39
C GLU A 139 -42.17 16.27 -15.26
N ASP A 140 -41.20 16.30 -16.18
CA ASP A 140 -40.05 15.41 -16.18
C ASP A 140 -38.94 15.90 -15.24
N SER A 141 -38.65 15.10 -14.21
CA SER A 141 -37.62 15.43 -13.21
C SER A 141 -36.21 15.53 -13.79
N SER A 142 -35.90 14.86 -14.91
CA SER A 142 -34.60 14.98 -15.58
C SER A 142 -34.46 16.35 -16.26
N VAL A 143 -35.55 16.87 -16.84
CA VAL A 143 -35.57 18.21 -17.44
C VAL A 143 -35.41 19.26 -16.35
N ARG A 144 -36.15 19.15 -15.23
CA ARG A 144 -35.98 20.06 -14.08
C ARG A 144 -34.55 20.05 -13.53
N LEU A 145 -33.98 18.85 -13.36
CA LEU A 145 -32.59 18.66 -12.90
C LEU A 145 -31.58 19.31 -13.86
N GLY A 146 -31.72 19.06 -15.16
CA GLY A 146 -30.86 19.63 -16.19
C GLY A 146 -30.92 21.15 -16.23
N ALA A 147 -32.13 21.71 -16.21
CA ALA A 147 -32.36 23.15 -16.19
C ALA A 147 -31.75 23.81 -14.94
N ALA A 148 -31.97 23.25 -13.75
CA ALA A 148 -31.38 23.75 -12.51
C ALA A 148 -29.84 23.74 -12.55
N ARG A 149 -29.23 22.68 -13.09
CA ARG A 149 -27.77 22.60 -13.26
C ARG A 149 -27.23 23.66 -14.22
N VAL A 150 -27.88 23.86 -15.37
CA VAL A 150 -27.46 24.87 -16.33
C VAL A 150 -27.55 26.26 -15.71
N LEU A 151 -28.68 26.61 -15.08
CA LEU A 151 -28.84 27.91 -14.41
C LEU A 151 -27.76 28.12 -13.34
N GLY A 152 -27.48 27.11 -12.53
CA GLY A 152 -26.37 27.16 -11.57
C GLY A 152 -24.99 27.35 -12.22
N ASN A 153 -24.73 26.76 -13.39
CA ASN A 153 -23.48 26.96 -14.13
C ASN A 153 -23.37 28.37 -14.73
N LEU A 154 -24.49 29.00 -15.08
CA LEU A 154 -24.56 30.38 -15.55
C LEU A 154 -24.32 31.40 -14.42
N GLY A 155 -24.41 30.98 -13.16
CA GLY A 155 -24.13 31.83 -12.00
C GLY A 155 -25.04 33.07 -11.97
N SER A 156 -24.44 34.23 -11.68
CA SER A 156 -25.16 35.50 -11.49
C SER A 156 -25.96 35.97 -12.71
N SER A 157 -25.61 35.51 -13.92
CA SER A 157 -26.38 35.78 -15.14
C SER A 157 -27.79 35.17 -15.10
N SER A 158 -28.04 34.20 -14.22
CA SER A 158 -29.34 33.53 -14.05
C SER A 158 -30.14 34.02 -12.83
N ARG A 159 -29.80 35.17 -12.25
CA ARG A 159 -30.42 35.71 -11.02
C ARG A 159 -31.95 35.72 -11.03
N GLU A 160 -32.58 35.94 -12.18
CA GLU A 160 -34.04 35.99 -12.34
C GLU A 160 -34.71 34.63 -12.09
N ALA A 161 -33.95 33.53 -12.18
CA ALA A 161 -34.44 32.18 -11.89
C ALA A 161 -34.46 31.86 -10.39
N ALA A 162 -33.85 32.68 -9.53
CA ALA A 162 -33.70 32.37 -8.10
C ALA A 162 -35.03 32.07 -7.37
N PRO A 163 -36.14 32.81 -7.58
CA PRO A 163 -37.41 32.48 -6.95
C PRO A 163 -37.97 31.11 -7.37
N ARG A 164 -37.78 30.72 -8.64
CA ARG A 164 -38.28 29.43 -9.14
C ARG A 164 -37.39 28.26 -8.71
N LEU A 165 -36.08 28.47 -8.65
CA LEU A 165 -35.13 27.51 -8.06
C LEU A 165 -35.42 27.30 -6.57
N PHE A 166 -35.82 28.35 -5.84
CA PHE A 166 -36.24 28.22 -4.45
C PHE A 166 -37.43 27.27 -4.28
N GLY A 167 -38.45 27.35 -5.15
CA GLY A 167 -39.58 26.43 -5.13
C GLY A 167 -39.17 24.96 -5.30
N LEU A 168 -38.13 24.69 -6.10
CA LEU A 168 -37.60 23.34 -6.31
C LEU A 168 -36.81 22.77 -5.13
N LEU A 169 -36.57 23.54 -4.07
CA LEU A 169 -36.02 23.00 -2.83
C LEU A 169 -37.00 22.05 -2.12
N ALA A 170 -38.28 22.08 -2.49
CA ALA A 170 -39.32 21.17 -2.02
C ALA A 170 -39.71 20.10 -3.05
N ASP A 171 -38.94 19.95 -4.14
CA ASP A 171 -39.23 18.98 -5.20
C ASP A 171 -39.20 17.53 -4.69
N ASP A 172 -40.07 16.67 -5.23
CA ASP A 172 -40.13 15.24 -4.86
C ASP A 172 -38.81 14.51 -5.15
N SER A 173 -38.06 14.95 -6.17
CA SER A 173 -36.77 14.36 -6.53
C SER A 173 -35.61 14.94 -5.73
N ASP A 174 -34.94 14.10 -4.95
CA ASP A 174 -33.73 14.43 -4.19
C ASP A 174 -32.62 15.06 -5.05
N SER A 175 -32.48 14.58 -6.29
CA SER A 175 -31.50 15.11 -7.24
C SER A 175 -31.84 16.53 -7.70
N VAL A 176 -33.13 16.82 -7.91
CA VAL A 176 -33.60 18.16 -8.29
C VAL A 176 -33.40 19.12 -7.12
N ARG A 177 -33.79 18.72 -5.90
CA ARG A 177 -33.53 19.52 -4.68
C ARG A 177 -32.05 19.86 -4.52
N ALA A 178 -31.17 18.87 -4.73
CA ALA A 178 -29.72 19.07 -4.67
C ALA A 178 -29.21 20.12 -5.66
N ALA A 179 -29.69 20.02 -6.91
CA ALA A 179 -29.31 20.91 -7.99
C ALA A 179 -29.85 22.32 -7.75
N ALA A 180 -31.10 22.45 -7.29
CA ALA A 180 -31.71 23.72 -6.94
C ALA A 180 -30.92 24.45 -5.83
N GLY A 181 -30.58 23.76 -4.74
CA GLY A 181 -29.74 24.34 -3.67
C GLY A 181 -28.37 24.76 -4.18
N SER A 182 -27.68 23.90 -4.93
CA SER A 182 -26.37 24.23 -5.51
C SER A 182 -26.44 25.41 -6.48
N ALA A 183 -27.50 25.49 -7.29
CA ALA A 183 -27.71 26.57 -8.25
C ALA A 183 -27.92 27.91 -7.53
N LEU A 184 -28.77 27.95 -6.50
CA LEU A 184 -28.95 29.15 -5.67
C LEU A 184 -27.63 29.65 -5.08
N GLY A 185 -26.78 28.73 -4.57
CA GLY A 185 -25.45 29.09 -4.08
C GLY A 185 -24.56 29.69 -5.17
N ARG A 186 -24.51 29.08 -6.35
CA ARG A 186 -23.68 29.52 -7.49
C ARG A 186 -24.15 30.82 -8.15
N ILE A 187 -25.45 31.14 -8.05
CA ILE A 187 -25.98 32.45 -8.47
C ILE A 187 -25.35 33.58 -7.66
N GLY A 188 -24.93 33.30 -6.42
CA GLY A 188 -24.23 34.24 -5.55
C GLY A 188 -25.19 35.16 -4.80
N GLU A 189 -24.73 36.39 -4.52
CA GLU A 189 -25.38 37.28 -3.55
C GLU A 189 -26.85 37.61 -3.85
N THR A 190 -27.22 37.62 -5.13
CA THR A 190 -28.60 37.89 -5.56
C THR A 190 -29.61 36.82 -5.11
N ALA A 191 -29.15 35.59 -4.83
CA ALA A 191 -29.97 34.51 -4.29
C ALA A 191 -29.92 34.41 -2.76
N HIS A 192 -29.14 35.26 -2.07
CA HIS A 192 -29.06 35.25 -0.60
C HIS A 192 -30.43 35.38 0.09
N PRO A 193 -31.39 36.21 -0.36
CA PRO A 193 -32.71 36.28 0.25
C PRO A 193 -33.43 34.91 0.25
N GLN A 194 -33.39 34.19 -0.87
CA GLN A 194 -33.98 32.85 -1.00
C GLN A 194 -33.23 31.83 -0.14
N ILE A 195 -31.90 31.89 -0.06
CA ILE A 195 -31.12 31.01 0.83
C ILE A 195 -31.48 31.27 2.30
N MET A 196 -31.59 32.53 2.71
CA MET A 196 -31.99 32.90 4.07
C MET A 196 -33.39 32.39 4.41
N GLN A 197 -34.34 32.55 3.48
CA GLN A 197 -35.69 32.01 3.62
C GLN A 197 -35.68 30.48 3.74
N GLY A 198 -34.85 29.79 2.96
CA GLY A 198 -34.76 28.33 2.95
C GLY A 198 -34.16 27.74 4.22
N ILE A 199 -33.17 28.42 4.82
CA ILE A 199 -32.60 28.04 6.14
C ILE A 199 -33.67 28.14 7.24
N SER A 200 -34.56 29.12 7.13
CA SER A 200 -35.65 29.35 8.08
C SER A 200 -36.95 28.60 7.75
N ALA A 201 -36.97 27.77 6.70
CA ALA A 201 -38.16 27.04 6.31
C ALA A 201 -38.57 25.99 7.37
N GLU A 202 -39.87 25.74 7.53
CA GLU A 202 -40.41 24.72 8.44
C GLU A 202 -40.07 23.29 7.99
N SER A 203 -40.01 23.06 6.68
CA SER A 203 -39.67 21.75 6.10
C SER A 203 -38.17 21.45 6.23
N ALA A 204 -37.85 20.34 6.91
CA ALA A 204 -36.47 19.85 7.04
C ALA A 204 -35.82 19.53 5.68
N THR A 205 -36.63 19.04 4.73
CA THR A 205 -36.21 18.74 3.36
C THR A 205 -35.71 20.00 2.64
N VAL A 206 -36.44 21.12 2.79
CA VAL A 206 -36.06 22.42 2.22
C VAL A 206 -34.80 22.95 2.89
N ARG A 207 -34.68 22.86 4.22
CA ARG A 207 -33.46 23.27 4.94
C ARG A 207 -32.24 22.48 4.50
N THR A 208 -32.36 21.16 4.38
CA THR A 208 -31.29 20.27 3.91
C THR A 208 -30.84 20.60 2.50
N ALA A 209 -31.79 20.84 1.59
CA ALA A 209 -31.49 21.26 0.22
C ALA A 209 -30.81 22.64 0.20
N THR A 210 -31.27 23.57 1.04
CA THR A 210 -30.71 24.92 1.17
C THR A 210 -29.28 24.90 1.71
N ALA A 211 -28.95 24.00 2.65
CA ALA A 211 -27.59 23.87 3.17
C ALA A 211 -26.56 23.61 2.04
N ARG A 212 -26.95 22.94 0.95
CA ARG A 212 -26.09 22.74 -0.22
C ARG A 212 -25.76 24.03 -0.96
N ALA A 213 -26.59 25.06 -0.86
CA ALA A 213 -26.30 26.39 -1.39
C ALA A 213 -25.12 27.03 -0.65
N ILE A 214 -25.01 26.80 0.65
CA ILE A 214 -23.99 27.41 1.51
C ILE A 214 -22.57 26.99 1.11
N VAL A 215 -22.39 25.80 0.53
CA VAL A 215 -21.09 25.35 0.01
C VAL A 215 -20.48 26.31 -1.03
N TRP A 216 -21.31 27.11 -1.72
CA TRP A 216 -20.90 28.03 -2.78
C TRP A 216 -20.85 29.50 -2.35
N VAL A 217 -21.21 29.82 -1.09
CA VAL A 217 -21.14 31.20 -0.58
C VAL A 217 -19.83 31.44 0.16
N GLN A 218 -19.48 32.71 0.37
CA GLN A 218 -18.31 33.06 1.19
C GLN A 218 -18.51 32.61 2.65
N ALA A 219 -17.43 32.13 3.26
CA ALA A 219 -17.40 31.56 4.61
C ALA A 219 -18.16 32.41 5.63
N ASN A 220 -17.88 33.70 5.71
CA ASN A 220 -18.46 34.60 6.71
C ASN A 220 -19.61 35.46 6.17
N SER A 221 -20.28 34.99 5.11
CA SER A 221 -21.45 35.66 4.55
C SER A 221 -22.65 35.59 5.50
N ARG A 222 -23.62 36.49 5.31
CA ARG A 222 -24.87 36.50 6.10
C ARG A 222 -25.60 35.14 6.09
N PRO A 223 -25.75 34.43 4.94
CA PRO A 223 -26.34 33.10 4.93
C PRO A 223 -25.60 32.06 5.76
N ALA A 224 -24.27 32.03 5.72
CA ALA A 224 -23.46 31.09 6.50
C ALA A 224 -23.61 31.33 8.02
N MET A 225 -23.57 32.59 8.45
CA MET A 225 -23.81 32.95 9.86
C MET A 225 -25.23 32.59 10.32
N HIS A 226 -26.23 32.79 9.47
CA HIS A 226 -27.61 32.43 9.77
C HIS A 226 -27.81 30.93 9.87
N LEU A 227 -27.17 30.15 8.99
CA LEU A 227 -27.14 28.69 9.09
C LEU A 227 -26.50 28.24 10.40
N ALA A 228 -25.32 28.77 10.76
CA ALA A 228 -24.66 28.43 12.02
C ALA A 228 -25.54 28.69 13.24
N LYS A 229 -26.24 29.84 13.27
CA LYS A 229 -27.21 30.17 14.32
C LYS A 229 -28.39 29.18 14.34
N ARG A 230 -28.89 28.79 13.18
CA ARG A 230 -30.01 27.84 13.06
C ARG A 230 -29.64 26.43 13.54
N LEU A 231 -28.42 25.99 13.24
CA LEU A 231 -27.92 24.65 13.58
C LEU A 231 -27.82 24.38 15.08
N ALA A 232 -27.61 25.42 15.89
CA ALA A 232 -27.59 25.31 17.34
C ALA A 232 -28.88 24.66 17.90
N ASN A 233 -30.03 24.88 17.24
CA ASN A 233 -31.33 24.36 17.66
C ASN A 233 -32.03 23.59 16.52
N GLU A 234 -31.28 22.95 15.62
CA GLU A 234 -31.85 22.16 14.51
C GLU A 234 -32.35 20.79 15.01
N PRO A 235 -33.68 20.52 15.00
CA PRO A 235 -34.21 19.24 15.45
C PRO A 235 -34.00 18.11 14.45
N ASP A 236 -33.88 18.40 13.14
CA ASP A 236 -33.73 17.35 12.13
C ASP A 236 -32.25 16.98 11.93
N THR A 237 -31.94 15.70 12.14
CA THR A 237 -30.57 15.17 12.02
C THR A 237 -30.01 15.35 10.61
N GLY A 238 -30.81 15.13 9.56
CA GLY A 238 -30.37 15.26 8.17
C GLY A 238 -29.98 16.69 7.80
N ALA A 239 -30.81 17.65 8.20
CA ALA A 239 -30.55 19.08 8.04
C ALA A 239 -29.33 19.51 8.86
N LYS A 240 -29.15 18.97 10.06
CA LYS A 240 -28.00 19.26 10.91
C LYS A 240 -26.68 18.75 10.31
N VAL A 241 -26.66 17.52 9.82
CA VAL A 241 -25.50 16.94 9.10
C VAL A 241 -25.19 17.76 7.85
N ALA A 242 -26.18 18.05 7.01
CA ALA A 242 -25.99 18.80 5.77
C ALA A 242 -25.48 20.22 6.04
N GLY A 243 -25.98 20.87 7.10
CA GLY A 243 -25.52 22.20 7.49
C GLY A 243 -24.10 22.21 8.05
N LEU A 244 -23.74 21.26 8.92
CA LEU A 244 -22.37 21.12 9.42
C LEU A 244 -21.39 20.85 8.28
N ASN A 245 -21.74 19.94 7.36
CA ASN A 245 -20.95 19.67 6.17
C ASN A 245 -20.72 20.93 5.34
N ALA A 246 -21.77 21.74 5.14
CA ALA A 246 -21.66 22.97 4.37
C ALA A 246 -20.72 23.99 5.04
N LEU A 247 -20.83 24.19 6.36
CA LEU A 247 -19.96 25.09 7.11
C LEU A 247 -18.50 24.59 7.17
N ASN A 248 -18.29 23.28 7.31
CA ASN A 248 -16.98 22.65 7.23
C ASN A 248 -16.31 22.94 5.88
N ARG A 249 -17.05 22.77 4.78
CA ARG A 249 -16.51 22.91 3.41
C ARG A 249 -16.12 24.34 3.04
N ILE A 250 -16.81 25.34 3.58
CA ILE A 250 -16.47 26.75 3.33
C ILE A 250 -15.40 27.30 4.27
N GLY A 251 -14.96 26.52 5.28
CA GLY A 251 -14.03 27.00 6.30
C GLY A 251 -14.66 28.11 7.15
N PHE A 252 -15.86 27.85 7.71
CA PHE A 252 -16.54 28.80 8.59
C PHE A 252 -15.69 29.15 9.82
N ASP A 253 -15.95 30.32 10.40
CA ASP A 253 -15.29 30.84 11.60
C ASP A 253 -15.15 29.80 12.71
N GLY A 254 -13.90 29.49 13.08
CA GLY A 254 -13.57 28.38 13.97
C GLY A 254 -14.13 28.53 15.38
N GLU A 255 -14.11 29.76 15.93
CA GLU A 255 -14.66 30.04 17.26
C GLU A 255 -16.16 29.76 17.35
N LYS A 256 -16.92 30.12 16.31
CA LYS A 256 -18.36 29.85 16.25
C LYS A 256 -18.68 28.42 15.84
N MET A 257 -17.81 27.78 15.04
CA MET A 257 -18.00 26.41 14.57
C MET A 257 -17.73 25.38 15.67
N LEU A 258 -16.73 25.63 16.51
CA LEU A 258 -16.27 24.66 17.50
C LEU A 258 -17.37 24.19 18.47
N PRO A 259 -18.21 25.07 19.07
CA PRO A 259 -19.32 24.61 19.93
C PRO A 259 -20.31 23.69 19.20
N LEU A 260 -20.58 23.93 17.91
CA LEU A 260 -21.46 23.10 17.10
C LEU A 260 -20.85 21.71 16.84
N LEU A 261 -19.54 21.66 16.57
CA LEU A 261 -18.81 20.41 16.35
C LEU A 261 -18.67 19.59 17.63
N LEU A 262 -18.40 20.24 18.79
CA LEU A 262 -18.35 19.54 20.08
C LEU A 262 -19.71 18.93 20.43
N ALA A 263 -20.81 19.68 20.25
CA ALA A 263 -22.15 19.15 20.45
C ALA A 263 -22.49 18.00 19.48
N ALA A 264 -21.99 18.06 18.24
CA ALA A 264 -22.16 16.97 17.26
C ALA A 264 -21.31 15.73 17.61
N LEU A 265 -20.13 15.92 18.20
CA LEU A 265 -19.27 14.83 18.68
C LEU A 265 -19.87 14.09 19.90
N ASP A 266 -20.67 14.79 20.72
CA ASP A 266 -21.40 14.22 21.86
C ASP A 266 -22.70 13.50 21.46
N SER A 267 -23.14 13.63 20.20
CA SER A 267 -24.33 12.97 19.68
C SER A 267 -24.11 11.46 19.48
N GLU A 268 -25.19 10.66 19.56
CA GLU A 268 -25.18 9.23 19.23
C GLU A 268 -25.29 8.97 17.72
N GLU A 269 -25.59 10.00 16.92
CA GLU A 269 -25.79 9.88 15.48
C GLU A 269 -24.46 9.77 14.71
N PRO A 270 -24.18 8.66 14.02
CA PRO A 270 -22.90 8.45 13.34
C PRO A 270 -22.57 9.54 12.31
N GLY A 271 -23.59 10.04 11.60
CA GLY A 271 -23.41 11.11 10.61
C GLY A 271 -22.91 12.42 11.24
N LEU A 272 -23.41 12.77 12.43
CA LEU A 272 -22.97 13.98 13.16
C LEU A 272 -21.57 13.82 13.72
N GLN A 273 -21.25 12.64 14.25
CA GLN A 273 -19.91 12.32 14.73
C GLN A 273 -18.86 12.44 13.62
N GLN A 274 -19.14 11.93 12.41
CA GLN A 274 -18.23 12.03 11.28
C GLN A 274 -17.97 13.49 10.86
N GLU A 275 -19.03 14.31 10.78
CA GLU A 275 -18.87 15.75 10.48
C GLU A 275 -18.14 16.50 11.59
N ALA A 276 -18.33 16.11 12.85
CA ALA A 276 -17.59 16.65 13.99
C ALA A 276 -16.08 16.35 13.89
N LEU A 277 -15.72 15.09 13.66
CA LEU A 277 -14.34 14.64 13.49
C LEU A 277 -13.66 15.37 12.33
N SER A 278 -14.30 15.40 11.16
CA SER A 278 -13.77 16.09 9.98
C SER A 278 -13.64 17.59 10.21
N GLY A 279 -14.63 18.21 10.87
CA GLY A 279 -14.64 19.64 11.17
C GLY A 279 -13.50 20.04 12.12
N ILE A 280 -13.35 19.34 13.25
CA ILE A 280 -12.31 19.65 14.25
C ILE A 280 -10.91 19.53 13.63
N LEU A 281 -10.67 18.53 12.78
CA LEU A 281 -9.40 18.35 12.08
C LEU A 281 -9.12 19.42 11.01
N SER A 282 -10.17 19.98 10.42
CA SER A 282 -10.07 21.01 9.37
C SER A 282 -9.86 22.41 9.93
N LEU A 283 -10.29 22.67 11.18
CA LEU A 283 -10.16 23.96 11.87
C LEU A 283 -8.74 24.29 12.35
N ARG A 284 -7.66 23.80 11.75
CA ARG A 284 -6.31 24.10 12.26
C ARG A 284 -5.93 25.57 12.02
N PRO A 285 -5.41 26.31 13.02
CA PRO A 285 -4.99 25.86 14.36
C PRO A 285 -6.09 25.91 15.45
N ASP A 286 -7.23 26.54 15.19
CA ASP A 286 -8.33 26.77 16.15
C ASP A 286 -8.90 25.48 16.77
N GLY A 287 -8.80 24.35 16.06
CA GLY A 287 -9.16 23.02 16.55
C GLY A 287 -8.45 22.62 17.84
N ARG A 288 -7.32 23.26 18.20
CA ARG A 288 -6.65 23.08 19.50
C ARG A 288 -7.56 23.37 20.69
N ALA A 289 -8.52 24.27 20.55
CA ALA A 289 -9.48 24.56 21.61
C ALA A 289 -10.42 23.38 21.92
N ALA A 290 -10.49 22.36 21.05
CA ALA A 290 -11.19 21.11 21.34
C ALA A 290 -10.44 20.21 22.35
N VAL A 291 -9.12 20.38 22.50
CA VAL A 291 -8.26 19.45 23.27
C VAL A 291 -8.74 19.26 24.72
N PRO A 292 -9.09 20.31 25.50
CA PRO A 292 -9.60 20.12 26.86
C PRO A 292 -10.88 19.26 26.92
N HIS A 293 -11.76 19.41 25.94
CA HIS A 293 -12.97 18.60 25.86
C HIS A 293 -12.65 17.14 25.51
N LEU A 294 -11.71 16.89 24.59
CA LEU A 294 -11.26 15.54 24.25
C LEU A 294 -10.55 14.84 25.41
N VAL A 295 -9.73 15.56 26.17
CA VAL A 295 -9.09 15.03 27.40
C VAL A 295 -10.14 14.61 28.42
N LYS A 296 -11.20 15.40 28.61
CA LYS A 296 -12.32 15.00 29.47
C LYS A 296 -13.03 13.73 28.98
N ARG A 297 -13.15 13.57 27.65
CA ARG A 297 -13.77 12.38 27.03
C ARG A 297 -12.95 11.11 27.17
N LEU A 298 -11.64 11.19 27.43
CA LEU A 298 -10.82 10.01 27.75
C LEU A 298 -11.31 9.27 29.00
N SER A 299 -12.06 9.92 29.88
CA SER A 299 -12.66 9.31 31.07
C SER A 299 -14.17 9.05 30.93
N ALA A 300 -14.70 9.01 29.70
CA ALA A 300 -16.10 8.68 29.47
C ALA A 300 -16.39 7.19 29.76
N GLU A 301 -17.58 6.90 30.31
CA GLU A 301 -18.03 5.52 30.55
C GLU A 301 -18.14 4.73 29.24
N ASP A 302 -18.63 5.38 28.19
CA ASP A 302 -18.79 4.81 26.85
C ASP A 302 -17.43 4.60 26.15
N PRO A 303 -17.04 3.35 25.84
CA PRO A 303 -15.79 3.05 25.12
C PRO A 303 -15.69 3.75 23.77
N ALA A 304 -16.79 3.88 23.02
CA ALA A 304 -16.77 4.51 21.71
C ALA A 304 -16.36 5.99 21.80
N LYS A 305 -16.79 6.68 22.87
CA LYS A 305 -16.42 8.09 23.11
C LYS A 305 -14.95 8.24 23.46
N ARG A 306 -14.39 7.29 24.23
CA ARG A 306 -12.95 7.26 24.55
C ARG A 306 -12.12 7.00 23.30
N GLU A 307 -12.47 5.97 22.53
CA GLU A 307 -11.78 5.63 21.27
C GLU A 307 -11.76 6.80 20.29
N GLN A 308 -12.91 7.46 20.07
CA GLN A 308 -12.98 8.64 19.21
C GLN A 308 -12.09 9.79 19.70
N ALA A 309 -12.02 10.00 21.01
CA ALA A 309 -11.15 11.03 21.58
C ALA A 309 -9.66 10.68 21.39
N ILE A 310 -9.28 9.42 21.59
CA ILE A 310 -7.90 8.93 21.37
C ILE A 310 -7.49 9.13 19.91
N ASP A 311 -8.31 8.65 18.97
CA ASP A 311 -8.02 8.71 17.53
C ASP A 311 -7.96 10.17 17.04
N LEU A 312 -8.87 11.03 17.53
CA LEU A 312 -8.86 12.45 17.16
C LEU A 312 -7.63 13.17 17.72
N LEU A 313 -7.25 12.91 18.97
CA LEU A 313 -6.04 13.48 19.59
C LEU A 313 -4.78 13.05 18.84
N GLY A 314 -4.68 11.78 18.42
CA GLY A 314 -3.59 11.28 17.58
C GLY A 314 -3.47 12.05 16.26
N ARG A 315 -4.59 12.12 15.52
CA ARG A 315 -4.66 12.81 14.21
C ARG A 315 -4.40 14.32 14.28
N MET A 316 -4.74 14.97 15.39
CA MET A 316 -4.39 16.37 15.63
C MET A 316 -2.86 16.58 15.71
N GLY A 317 -2.11 15.56 16.08
CA GLY A 317 -0.65 15.57 16.04
C GLY A 317 -0.04 16.48 17.11
N LYS A 318 0.87 17.36 16.70
CA LYS A 318 1.50 18.34 17.61
C LYS A 318 0.52 19.34 18.26
N ASP A 319 -0.65 19.54 17.66
CA ASP A 319 -1.65 20.50 18.12
C ASP A 319 -2.32 20.03 19.43
N SER A 320 -2.32 18.74 19.71
CA SER A 320 -2.87 18.12 20.92
C SER A 320 -1.81 17.79 21.97
N ALA A 321 -0.60 18.37 21.90
CA ALA A 321 0.52 18.04 22.80
C ALA A 321 0.18 18.13 24.30
N THR A 322 -0.73 19.03 24.70
CA THR A 322 -1.19 19.17 26.09
C THR A 322 -2.01 17.97 26.59
N ALA A 323 -2.51 17.11 25.69
CA ALA A 323 -3.25 15.90 26.03
C ALA A 323 -2.37 14.69 26.34
N VAL A 324 -1.06 14.73 26.04
CA VAL A 324 -0.15 13.59 26.22
C VAL A 324 -0.20 13.03 27.66
N PRO A 325 -0.14 13.85 28.73
CA PRO A 325 -0.22 13.31 30.09
C PRO A 325 -1.56 12.60 30.37
N GLY A 326 -2.66 13.11 29.82
CA GLY A 326 -3.98 12.48 29.94
C GLY A 326 -4.08 11.14 29.23
N LEU A 327 -3.49 11.04 28.03
CA LEU A 327 -3.38 9.76 27.30
C LEU A 327 -2.54 8.74 28.07
N ILE A 328 -1.41 9.15 28.64
CA ILE A 328 -0.56 8.27 29.47
C ILE A 328 -1.30 7.81 30.72
N ALA A 329 -2.07 8.69 31.38
CA ALA A 329 -2.89 8.31 32.53
C ALA A 329 -3.97 7.27 32.15
N ALA A 330 -4.60 7.43 30.98
CA ALA A 330 -5.61 6.50 30.48
C ALA A 330 -5.06 5.08 30.19
N LEU A 331 -3.79 4.94 29.81
CA LEU A 331 -3.15 3.63 29.59
C LEU A 331 -3.24 2.70 30.81
N GLY A 332 -3.22 3.26 32.03
CA GLY A 332 -3.27 2.48 33.27
C GLY A 332 -4.62 1.82 33.53
N GLN A 333 -5.71 2.37 32.97
CA GLN A 333 -7.09 1.92 33.18
C GLN A 333 -7.67 1.21 31.95
N ALA A 334 -6.97 1.27 30.81
CA ALA A 334 -7.45 0.78 29.52
C ALA A 334 -7.35 -0.75 29.36
N GLU A 335 -8.28 -1.30 28.59
CA GLU A 335 -8.23 -2.68 28.08
C GLU A 335 -7.17 -2.85 26.99
N THR A 336 -6.86 -4.09 26.58
CA THR A 336 -5.76 -4.39 25.65
C THR A 336 -5.86 -3.64 24.31
N GLU A 337 -7.04 -3.58 23.70
CA GLU A 337 -7.23 -2.86 22.42
C GLU A 337 -7.09 -1.34 22.59
N GLU A 338 -7.67 -0.80 23.65
CA GLU A 338 -7.62 0.63 23.97
C GLU A 338 -6.18 1.07 24.29
N LYS A 339 -5.39 0.24 24.98
CA LYS A 339 -3.94 0.47 25.19
C LYS A 339 -3.20 0.63 23.87
N GLN A 340 -3.46 -0.24 22.89
CA GLN A 340 -2.81 -0.17 21.58
C GLN A 340 -3.20 1.11 20.85
N ARG A 341 -4.48 1.52 20.90
CA ARG A 341 -4.94 2.77 20.28
C ARG A 341 -4.25 3.99 20.90
N ILE A 342 -4.13 4.04 22.23
CA ILE A 342 -3.44 5.14 22.90
C ILE A 342 -1.97 5.19 22.49
N GLN A 343 -1.29 4.04 22.44
CA GLN A 343 0.10 3.97 21.96
C GLN A 343 0.22 4.48 20.51
N ASN A 344 -0.68 4.08 19.62
CA ASN A 344 -0.71 4.56 18.24
C ASN A 344 -0.94 6.07 18.18
N ALA A 345 -1.87 6.61 18.98
CA ALA A 345 -2.10 8.05 19.06
C ALA A 345 -0.85 8.81 19.53
N LEU A 346 -0.13 8.32 20.54
CA LEU A 346 1.12 8.90 21.00
C LEU A 346 2.23 8.89 19.93
N VAL A 347 2.24 7.86 19.08
CA VAL A 347 3.14 7.76 17.91
C VAL A 347 2.74 8.75 16.82
N GLU A 348 1.44 8.87 16.49
CA GLU A 348 0.91 9.84 15.51
C GLU A 348 1.18 11.29 15.92
N MET A 349 1.15 11.58 17.23
CA MET A 349 1.54 12.87 17.80
C MET A 349 3.03 13.19 17.57
N GLY A 350 3.87 12.16 17.45
CA GLY A 350 5.28 12.27 17.11
C GLY A 350 6.14 12.80 18.27
N PRO A 351 7.20 13.58 18.00
CA PRO A 351 8.22 13.93 19.01
C PRO A 351 7.73 14.69 20.25
N VAL A 352 6.54 15.29 20.18
CA VAL A 352 5.93 16.01 21.31
C VAL A 352 5.52 15.09 22.45
N SER A 353 5.29 13.79 22.19
CA SER A 353 4.89 12.83 23.22
C SER A 353 6.09 12.31 24.04
N ILE A 354 7.29 12.31 23.45
CA ILE A 354 8.49 11.70 24.02
C ILE A 354 8.83 12.22 25.42
N PRO A 355 8.83 13.54 25.72
CA PRO A 355 9.20 14.01 27.05
C PRO A 355 8.34 13.40 28.16
N ALA A 356 7.02 13.31 27.96
CA ALA A 356 6.11 12.74 28.94
C ALA A 356 6.22 11.20 28.99
N VAL A 357 6.49 10.53 27.86
CA VAL A 357 6.76 9.09 27.83
C VAL A 357 8.03 8.76 28.64
N LEU A 358 9.09 9.55 28.48
CA LEU A 358 10.33 9.41 29.26
C LEU A 358 10.09 9.70 30.75
N ASP A 359 9.32 10.73 31.08
CA ASP A 359 8.99 11.08 32.46
C ASP A 359 8.20 9.95 33.16
N SER A 360 7.33 9.25 32.43
CA SER A 360 6.55 8.12 32.97
C SER A 360 7.39 6.95 33.49
N VAL A 361 8.64 6.80 33.03
CA VAL A 361 9.55 5.73 33.46
C VAL A 361 10.68 6.23 34.35
N LYS A 362 10.74 7.54 34.63
CA LYS A 362 11.85 8.19 35.32
C LYS A 362 12.17 7.54 36.67
N ASP A 363 11.13 7.27 37.45
CA ASP A 363 11.22 6.69 38.79
C ASP A 363 10.93 5.17 38.82
N THR A 364 10.82 4.55 37.64
CA THR A 364 10.61 3.09 37.54
C THR A 364 11.90 2.35 37.89
N PRO A 365 11.85 1.29 38.73
CA PRO A 365 13.02 0.46 38.99
C PRO A 365 13.66 -0.05 37.70
N LEU A 366 14.98 0.10 37.56
CA LEU A 366 15.70 -0.17 36.31
C LEU A 366 15.50 -1.60 35.79
N ALA A 367 15.33 -2.58 36.68
CA ALA A 367 15.04 -3.97 36.31
C ALA A 367 13.69 -4.16 35.58
N LYS A 368 12.76 -3.21 35.70
CA LYS A 368 11.46 -3.22 35.01
C LYS A 368 11.47 -2.41 33.71
N VAL A 369 12.57 -1.72 33.39
CA VAL A 369 12.71 -0.95 32.14
C VAL A 369 13.31 -1.87 31.09
N SER A 370 12.49 -2.32 30.15
CA SER A 370 12.88 -3.29 29.12
C SER A 370 12.49 -2.82 27.72
N GLY A 371 13.03 -3.51 26.70
CA GLY A 371 12.63 -3.32 25.31
C GLY A 371 11.22 -3.78 24.97
N GLU A 372 10.55 -4.50 25.87
CA GLU A 372 9.17 -5.00 25.70
C GLU A 372 8.14 -4.04 26.30
N ASN A 373 8.60 -2.99 26.98
CA ASN A 373 7.71 -1.97 27.53
C ASN A 373 7.11 -1.13 26.41
N TRP A 374 5.83 -0.76 26.52
CA TRP A 374 5.15 0.08 25.53
C TRP A 374 5.88 1.41 25.28
N GLN A 375 6.58 1.96 26.29
CA GLN A 375 7.36 3.19 26.14
C GLN A 375 8.49 3.01 25.12
N ALA A 376 9.15 1.85 25.11
CA ALA A 376 10.24 1.55 24.18
C ALA A 376 9.69 1.40 22.75
N ASP A 377 8.54 0.75 22.60
CA ASP A 377 7.85 0.62 21.31
C ASP A 377 7.33 1.95 20.79
N CYS A 378 6.74 2.78 21.66
CA CYS A 378 6.25 4.11 21.30
C CYS A 378 7.40 5.00 20.80
N VAL A 379 8.48 5.13 21.57
CA VAL A 379 9.62 5.97 21.17
C VAL A 379 10.33 5.40 19.95
N GLY A 380 10.48 4.07 19.86
CA GLY A 380 11.04 3.38 18.70
C GLY A 380 10.23 3.59 17.42
N SER A 381 8.90 3.56 17.52
CA SER A 381 7.97 3.75 16.39
C SER A 381 7.92 5.19 15.89
N ILE A 382 8.17 6.18 16.75
CA ILE A 382 8.38 7.59 16.32
C ILE A 382 9.66 7.69 15.46
N GLY A 383 10.62 6.79 15.65
CA GLY A 383 11.78 6.64 14.79
C GLY A 383 12.80 7.78 14.92
N ILE A 384 13.44 8.15 13.80
CA ILE A 384 14.54 9.13 13.75
C ILE A 384 14.13 10.49 14.35
N GLN A 385 12.86 10.87 14.27
CA GLN A 385 12.38 12.13 14.84
C GLN A 385 12.50 12.18 16.38
N ALA A 386 12.61 11.03 17.04
CA ALA A 386 12.81 10.92 18.48
C ALA A 386 14.24 11.25 18.93
N VAL A 387 15.23 11.03 18.05
CA VAL A 387 16.66 11.07 18.36
C VAL A 387 17.11 12.35 19.07
N PRO A 388 16.73 13.57 18.64
CA PRO A 388 17.16 14.79 19.33
C PRO A 388 16.69 14.87 20.78
N THR A 389 15.45 14.44 21.04
CA THR A 389 14.84 14.49 22.38
C THR A 389 15.43 13.44 23.31
N ILE A 390 15.56 12.20 22.85
CA ILE A 390 16.15 11.11 23.67
C ILE A 390 17.65 11.32 23.90
N THR A 391 18.38 11.86 22.92
CA THR A 391 19.81 12.21 23.09
C THR A 391 19.99 13.31 24.14
N ARG A 392 19.10 14.30 24.17
CA ARG A 392 19.09 15.34 25.21
C ARG A 392 18.74 14.77 26.57
N ALA A 393 17.73 13.90 26.66
CA ALA A 393 17.34 13.25 27.90
C ALA A 393 18.48 12.38 28.47
N LEU A 394 19.20 11.66 27.61
CA LEU A 394 20.36 10.85 27.98
C LEU A 394 21.47 11.68 28.62
N LYS A 395 21.72 12.91 28.12
CA LYS A 395 22.69 13.85 28.71
C LYS A 395 22.24 14.42 30.05
N GLN A 396 20.93 14.64 30.21
CA GLN A 396 20.37 15.25 31.43
C GLN A 396 20.23 14.25 32.57
N HIS A 397 19.87 13.00 32.25
CA HIS A 397 19.52 11.97 33.23
C HIS A 397 20.13 10.60 32.87
N PRO A 398 21.46 10.45 32.89
CA PRO A 398 22.12 9.22 32.43
C PRO A 398 21.88 7.98 33.30
N GLY A 399 21.44 8.15 34.56
CA GLY A 399 21.40 7.07 35.55
C GLY A 399 20.01 6.63 36.03
N ASN A 400 18.93 7.05 35.38
CA ASN A 400 17.56 6.68 35.76
C ASN A 400 16.81 5.92 34.64
N GLY A 401 15.55 5.57 34.88
CA GLY A 401 14.75 4.80 33.92
C GLY A 401 14.57 5.51 32.57
N ALA A 402 14.51 6.85 32.55
CA ALA A 402 14.42 7.62 31.31
C ALA A 402 15.71 7.54 30.47
N GLY A 403 16.89 7.56 31.12
CA GLY A 403 18.17 7.35 30.47
C GLY A 403 18.30 5.95 29.88
N LEU A 404 17.91 4.92 30.65
CA LEU A 404 17.95 3.52 30.20
C LEU A 404 16.98 3.29 29.03
N LEU A 405 15.75 3.81 29.11
CA LEU A 405 14.79 3.75 28.03
C LEU A 405 15.31 4.45 26.77
N SER A 406 16.03 5.57 26.92
CA SER A 406 16.63 6.28 25.80
C SER A 406 17.68 5.43 25.08
N LEU A 407 18.50 4.65 25.80
CA LEU A 407 19.45 3.70 25.19
C LEU A 407 18.73 2.59 24.42
N ILE A 408 17.69 2.00 25.02
CA ILE A 408 16.87 0.96 24.39
C ILE A 408 16.19 1.49 23.13
N ALA A 409 15.63 2.70 23.19
CA ALA A 409 15.02 3.35 22.03
C ALA A 409 16.04 3.63 20.93
N LEU A 410 17.24 4.11 21.28
CA LEU A 410 18.33 4.32 20.32
C LEU A 410 18.78 3.02 19.65
N GLN A 411 18.81 1.90 20.40
CA GLN A 411 19.07 0.58 19.83
C GLN A 411 18.00 0.20 18.80
N LYS A 412 16.70 0.39 19.11
CA LYS A 412 15.60 0.07 18.18
C LYS A 412 15.62 0.95 16.92
N ILE A 413 15.95 2.24 17.08
CA ILE A 413 16.00 3.19 15.97
C ILE A 413 17.21 2.94 15.07
N GLY A 414 18.36 2.54 15.64
CA GLY A 414 19.59 2.29 14.87
C GLY A 414 20.18 3.56 14.25
N ASP A 415 20.01 4.72 14.88
CA ASP A 415 20.47 6.00 14.32
C ASP A 415 22.00 6.05 14.23
N THR A 416 22.53 6.27 13.02
CA THR A 416 23.97 6.24 12.75
C THR A 416 24.69 7.57 12.99
N SER A 417 23.99 8.59 13.50
CA SER A 417 24.54 9.93 13.61
C SER A 417 25.74 10.00 14.57
N PRO A 418 26.78 10.81 14.26
CA PRO A 418 27.90 11.02 15.16
C PRO A 418 27.50 11.57 16.53
N SER A 419 26.46 12.40 16.59
CA SER A 419 25.93 13.00 17.83
C SER A 419 25.32 11.97 18.77
N THR A 420 24.58 11.00 18.22
CA THR A 420 24.04 9.87 18.99
C THR A 420 25.17 9.05 19.58
N ARG A 421 26.16 8.69 18.74
CA ARG A 421 27.34 7.93 19.21
C ARG A 421 28.09 8.66 20.31
N GLN A 422 28.38 9.95 20.14
CA GLN A 422 29.06 10.76 21.16
C GLN A 422 28.32 10.80 22.50
N SER A 423 26.99 10.68 22.46
CA SER A 423 26.15 10.71 23.68
C SER A 423 26.07 9.34 24.37
N ILE A 424 26.23 8.24 23.63
CA ILE A 424 26.24 6.87 24.19
C ILE A 424 27.62 6.54 24.80
N LEU A 425 28.71 7.03 24.20
CA LEU A 425 30.08 6.63 24.58
C LEU A 425 30.42 6.73 26.08
N PRO A 426 30.06 7.80 26.81
CA PRO A 426 30.36 7.89 28.24
C PRO A 426 29.67 6.81 29.08
N LEU A 427 28.58 6.22 28.60
CA LEU A 427 27.79 5.23 29.36
C LEU A 427 28.37 3.82 29.32
N LEU A 428 29.39 3.58 28.48
CA LEU A 428 30.15 2.33 28.50
C LEU A 428 30.95 2.17 29.79
N GLU A 429 31.25 3.26 30.50
CA GLU A 429 31.99 3.27 31.77
C GLU A 429 31.06 3.53 32.97
N HIS A 430 29.74 3.44 32.77
CA HIS A 430 28.77 3.69 33.82
C HIS A 430 28.90 2.68 34.98
N GLU A 431 28.70 3.13 36.23
CA GLU A 431 28.86 2.30 37.44
C GLU A 431 27.99 1.05 37.40
N GLN A 432 26.74 1.19 36.93
CA GLN A 432 25.79 0.11 36.82
C GLN A 432 25.90 -0.66 35.49
N ALA A 433 25.97 -1.98 35.58
CA ALA A 433 26.14 -2.90 34.45
C ALA A 433 25.02 -2.80 33.39
N ILE A 434 23.78 -2.52 33.81
CA ILE A 434 22.62 -2.41 32.90
C ILE A 434 22.81 -1.29 31.86
N PHE A 435 23.38 -0.15 32.28
CA PHE A 435 23.68 0.95 31.37
C PHE A 435 24.85 0.63 30.45
N ARG A 436 25.90 -0.04 30.95
CA ARG A 436 27.02 -0.47 30.10
C ARG A 436 26.55 -1.42 28.99
N GLY A 437 25.73 -2.42 29.33
CA GLY A 437 25.17 -3.36 28.35
C GLY A 437 24.22 -2.71 27.35
N ALA A 438 23.32 -1.84 27.81
CA ALA A 438 22.40 -1.12 26.95
C ALA A 438 23.12 -0.12 26.02
N ALA A 439 24.13 0.59 26.55
CA ALA A 439 24.98 1.49 25.77
C ALA A 439 25.75 0.72 24.69
N LEU A 440 26.29 -0.45 25.02
CA LEU A 440 26.99 -1.30 24.06
C LEU A 440 26.07 -1.75 22.92
N SER A 441 24.86 -2.19 23.26
CA SER A 441 23.85 -2.63 22.30
C SER A 441 23.39 -1.49 21.38
N ALA A 442 23.13 -0.31 21.95
CA ALA A 442 22.77 0.89 21.20
C ALA A 442 23.92 1.39 20.31
N LEU A 443 25.16 1.28 20.77
CA LEU A 443 26.34 1.70 20.01
C LEU A 443 26.56 0.80 18.78
N VAL A 444 26.34 -0.50 18.92
CA VAL A 444 26.47 -1.45 17.81
C VAL A 444 25.40 -1.19 16.76
N ALA A 445 24.14 -1.01 17.18
CA ALA A 445 23.03 -0.67 16.28
C ALA A 445 23.24 0.67 15.55
N SER A 446 23.95 1.62 16.16
CA SER A 446 24.24 2.95 15.59
C SER A 446 25.53 3.04 14.77
N THR A 447 26.22 1.93 14.45
CA THR A 447 27.49 2.00 13.71
C THR A 447 27.45 1.47 12.29
N ALA A 448 27.85 2.33 11.36
CA ALA A 448 28.09 1.98 9.96
C ALA A 448 29.47 1.31 9.69
N LYS A 449 30.42 1.42 10.64
CA LYS A 449 31.78 0.84 10.52
C LYS A 449 32.22 0.13 11.81
N PRO A 450 32.22 -1.23 11.83
CA PRO A 450 32.55 -2.04 13.00
C PRO A 450 33.96 -1.84 13.61
N SER A 451 34.95 -1.46 12.79
CA SER A 451 36.36 -1.44 13.21
C SER A 451 36.67 -0.43 14.32
N THR A 452 35.94 0.70 14.40
CA THR A 452 36.15 1.72 15.43
C THR A 452 35.63 1.31 16.81
N LEU A 453 34.83 0.24 16.89
CA LEU A 453 34.28 -0.29 18.14
C LEU A 453 35.09 -1.44 18.72
N MET A 454 35.97 -2.06 17.93
CA MET A 454 36.65 -3.30 18.32
C MET A 454 37.39 -3.21 19.66
N PRO A 455 38.19 -2.15 19.95
CA PRO A 455 38.88 -2.04 21.23
C PRO A 455 37.91 -1.95 22.42
N ARG A 456 36.76 -1.28 22.23
CA ARG A 456 35.74 -1.13 23.27
C ARG A 456 34.98 -2.42 23.50
N LEU A 457 34.61 -3.12 22.42
CA LEU A 457 33.98 -4.42 22.51
C LEU A 457 34.87 -5.41 23.24
N GLN A 458 36.16 -5.47 22.88
CA GLN A 458 37.16 -6.31 23.54
C GLN A 458 37.31 -5.97 25.03
N ALA A 459 37.34 -4.68 25.39
CA ALA A 459 37.37 -4.26 26.79
C ALA A 459 36.13 -4.73 27.56
N SER A 460 34.93 -4.63 26.97
CA SER A 460 33.68 -5.11 27.57
C SER A 460 33.61 -6.64 27.73
N MET A 461 34.43 -7.41 27.01
CA MET A 461 34.56 -8.86 27.23
C MET A 461 35.24 -9.20 28.56
N GLY A 462 35.99 -8.27 29.14
CA GLY A 462 36.63 -8.41 30.45
C GLY A 462 35.83 -7.80 31.60
N ASP A 463 34.58 -7.37 31.36
CA ASP A 463 33.76 -6.71 32.39
C ASP A 463 33.48 -7.64 33.58
N SER A 464 33.44 -7.09 34.79
CA SER A 464 33.17 -7.86 36.01
C SER A 464 31.77 -8.49 36.00
N ASN A 465 30.81 -7.89 35.31
CA ASN A 465 29.44 -8.37 35.21
C ASN A 465 29.21 -9.22 33.96
N SER A 466 28.61 -10.41 34.14
CA SER A 466 28.37 -11.35 33.04
C SER A 466 27.40 -10.83 31.98
N LEU A 467 26.43 -9.97 32.33
CA LEU A 467 25.50 -9.37 31.37
C LEU A 467 26.22 -8.46 30.37
N VAL A 468 27.22 -7.71 30.83
CA VAL A 468 28.00 -6.82 29.94
C VAL A 468 28.89 -7.65 29.02
N ARG A 469 29.53 -8.70 29.55
CA ARG A 469 30.30 -9.65 28.74
C ARG A 469 29.42 -10.34 27.68
N GLN A 470 28.22 -10.76 28.06
CA GLN A 470 27.24 -11.34 27.15
C GLN A 470 26.81 -10.35 26.07
N ALA A 471 26.51 -9.09 26.44
CA ALA A 471 26.19 -8.04 25.49
C ALA A 471 27.33 -7.80 24.49
N ALA A 472 28.59 -7.87 24.94
CA ALA A 472 29.77 -7.79 24.07
C ALA A 472 29.84 -8.96 23.09
N MET A 473 29.55 -10.19 23.53
CA MET A 473 29.52 -11.37 22.65
C MET A 473 28.42 -11.23 21.58
N ASN A 474 27.22 -10.83 22.00
CA ASN A 474 26.08 -10.64 21.09
C ASN A 474 26.36 -9.52 20.08
N ALA A 475 27.02 -8.45 20.52
CA ALA A 475 27.49 -7.38 19.65
C ALA A 475 28.53 -7.88 18.63
N LEU A 476 29.49 -8.71 19.03
CA LEU A 476 30.46 -9.29 18.09
C LEU A 476 29.77 -10.23 17.09
N ALA A 477 28.78 -11.01 17.54
CA ALA A 477 28.00 -11.88 16.68
C ALA A 477 27.22 -11.10 15.60
N SER A 478 26.66 -9.92 15.95
CA SER A 478 25.94 -9.08 14.98
C SER A 478 26.86 -8.40 13.97
N LEU A 479 28.15 -8.20 14.30
CA LEU A 479 29.16 -7.70 13.36
C LEU A 479 29.70 -8.77 12.39
N GLY A 480 29.49 -10.05 12.69
CA GLY A 480 29.88 -11.18 11.85
C GLY A 480 31.36 -11.18 11.44
N SER A 481 31.64 -11.32 10.15
CA SER A 481 33.00 -11.40 9.60
C SER A 481 33.86 -10.16 9.88
N SER A 482 33.25 -9.03 10.23
CA SER A 482 33.97 -7.80 10.60
C SER A 482 34.58 -7.88 12.00
N ALA A 483 34.17 -8.86 12.82
CA ALA A 483 34.70 -9.12 14.15
C ALA A 483 35.88 -10.09 14.19
N LYS A 484 36.47 -10.46 13.04
CA LYS A 484 37.64 -11.37 12.98
C LYS A 484 38.81 -10.95 13.88
N GLY A 485 38.99 -9.65 14.11
CA GLY A 485 40.00 -9.12 15.04
C GLY A 485 39.80 -9.50 16.51
N ALA A 486 38.63 -10.00 16.91
CA ALA A 486 38.32 -10.43 18.27
C ALA A 486 38.45 -11.95 18.49
N THR A 487 38.95 -12.72 17.51
CA THR A 487 38.98 -14.20 17.59
C THR A 487 39.68 -14.70 18.86
N THR A 488 40.86 -14.18 19.20
CA THR A 488 41.59 -14.58 20.43
C THR A 488 40.79 -14.29 21.70
N ALA A 489 40.13 -13.13 21.76
CA ALA A 489 39.31 -12.77 22.90
C ALA A 489 38.08 -13.68 23.01
N LEU A 490 37.45 -14.03 21.88
CA LEU A 490 36.30 -14.92 21.83
C LEU A 490 36.66 -16.34 22.28
N VAL A 491 37.85 -16.82 21.90
CA VAL A 491 38.38 -18.11 22.38
C VAL A 491 38.54 -18.09 23.90
N ASN A 492 39.11 -17.03 24.47
CA ASN A 492 39.23 -16.92 25.93
C ASN A 492 37.85 -16.90 26.62
N SER A 493 36.84 -16.29 26.00
CA SER A 493 35.47 -16.28 26.52
C SER A 493 34.74 -17.63 26.43
N LEU A 494 35.29 -18.62 25.72
CA LEU A 494 34.77 -20.00 25.77
C LEU A 494 34.98 -20.64 27.15
N ASP A 495 35.96 -20.17 27.93
CA ASP A 495 36.25 -20.66 29.28
C ASP A 495 35.62 -19.74 30.37
N ASP A 496 34.67 -18.87 30.00
CA ASP A 496 33.99 -17.98 30.97
C ASP A 496 33.22 -18.78 32.03
N LYS A 497 33.20 -18.27 33.27
CA LYS A 497 32.46 -18.89 34.38
C LYS A 497 30.96 -18.93 34.11
N ASP A 498 30.43 -17.94 33.40
CA ASP A 498 29.01 -17.80 33.09
C ASP A 498 28.65 -18.55 31.80
N THR A 499 27.69 -19.47 31.91
CA THR A 499 27.24 -20.31 30.78
C THR A 499 26.63 -19.48 29.65
N ALA A 500 25.92 -18.39 29.95
CA ALA A 500 25.29 -17.56 28.94
C ALA A 500 26.33 -16.76 28.14
N VAL A 501 27.43 -16.35 28.78
CA VAL A 501 28.58 -15.75 28.10
C VAL A 501 29.26 -16.77 27.18
N ARG A 502 29.53 -18.00 27.66
CA ARG A 502 30.12 -19.08 26.84
C ARG A 502 29.27 -19.36 25.58
N LEU A 503 27.96 -19.52 25.75
CA LEU A 503 27.03 -19.74 24.62
C LEU A 503 27.05 -18.60 23.61
N SER A 504 27.10 -17.36 24.11
CA SER A 504 27.15 -16.17 23.24
C SER A 504 28.48 -16.09 22.50
N ALA A 505 29.60 -16.48 23.13
CA ALA A 505 30.91 -16.57 22.49
C ALA A 505 30.93 -17.65 21.37
N ILE A 506 30.37 -18.83 21.63
CA ILE A 506 30.22 -19.91 20.62
C ILE A 506 29.44 -19.38 19.40
N ARG A 507 28.31 -18.72 19.62
CA ARG A 507 27.47 -18.14 18.54
C ARG A 507 28.23 -17.05 17.77
N ALA A 508 28.98 -16.20 18.47
CA ALA A 508 29.78 -15.14 17.85
C ALA A 508 30.88 -15.71 16.94
N ILE A 509 31.60 -16.75 17.38
CA ILE A 509 32.65 -17.42 16.61
C ILE A 509 32.11 -17.93 15.27
N GLY A 510 30.93 -18.55 15.27
CA GLY A 510 30.31 -19.08 14.05
C GLY A 510 29.98 -18.00 13.03
N LYS A 511 29.73 -16.77 13.46
CA LYS A 511 29.45 -15.63 12.57
C LYS A 511 30.71 -14.99 11.99
N LEU A 512 31.91 -15.39 12.44
CA LEU A 512 33.18 -14.85 11.95
C LEU A 512 33.54 -15.32 10.55
N GLU A 513 32.96 -16.43 10.06
CA GLU A 513 33.42 -17.11 8.84
C GLU A 513 34.92 -17.42 8.88
N SER A 514 35.34 -18.09 9.96
CA SER A 514 36.73 -18.51 10.16
C SER A 514 37.07 -19.72 9.28
N ASP A 515 38.36 -19.85 8.98
CA ASP A 515 39.00 -21.00 8.33
C ASP A 515 39.97 -21.73 9.29
N ASP A 516 40.03 -21.30 10.55
CA ASP A 516 40.95 -21.84 11.55
C ASP A 516 40.50 -23.22 12.03
N SER A 517 41.29 -24.23 11.67
CA SER A 517 41.00 -25.62 12.03
C SER A 517 41.16 -25.88 13.53
N ALA A 518 42.11 -25.23 14.21
CA ALA A 518 42.29 -25.40 15.65
C ALA A 518 41.09 -24.85 16.43
N LEU A 519 40.54 -23.73 15.96
CA LEU A 519 39.32 -23.15 16.52
C LEU A 519 38.10 -24.07 16.32
N ALA A 520 37.98 -24.69 15.14
CA ALA A 520 36.93 -25.66 14.88
C ALA A 520 37.03 -26.88 15.80
N GLU A 521 38.23 -27.46 15.96
CA GLU A 521 38.45 -28.59 16.88
C GLU A 521 38.13 -28.21 18.34
N ARG A 522 38.52 -27.00 18.77
CA ARG A 522 38.18 -26.51 20.11
C ARG A 522 36.67 -26.40 20.32
N LEU A 523 35.89 -26.03 19.30
CA LEU A 523 34.43 -26.02 19.41
C LEU A 523 33.85 -27.44 19.46
N VAL A 524 34.44 -28.41 18.75
CA VAL A 524 34.00 -29.81 18.77
C VAL A 524 34.10 -30.41 20.18
N GLU A 525 35.11 -30.04 20.97
CA GLU A 525 35.23 -30.46 22.38
C GLU A 525 34.00 -30.10 23.24
N PHE A 526 33.23 -29.07 22.84
CA PHE A 526 31.99 -28.68 23.52
C PHE A 526 30.75 -29.47 23.06
N LEU A 527 30.88 -30.45 22.16
CA LEU A 527 29.78 -31.37 21.80
C LEU A 527 29.63 -32.52 22.82
N ASP A 528 30.74 -32.93 23.44
CA ASP A 528 30.79 -34.03 24.39
C ASP A 528 30.12 -33.65 25.71
N GLY A 529 29.13 -34.43 26.15
CA GLY A 529 28.38 -34.18 27.39
C GLY A 529 27.52 -32.91 27.41
N ALA A 530 27.37 -32.23 26.26
CA ALA A 530 26.62 -30.98 26.17
C ALA A 530 25.10 -31.15 26.32
N ASN A 531 24.46 -30.16 26.95
CA ASN A 531 23.00 -30.01 26.91
C ASN A 531 22.52 -29.59 25.51
N ALA A 532 21.20 -29.67 25.27
CA ALA A 532 20.61 -29.36 23.96
C ALA A 532 20.98 -27.97 23.46
N GLU A 533 20.93 -26.94 24.31
CA GLU A 533 21.24 -25.56 23.90
C GLU A 533 22.72 -25.37 23.48
N THR A 534 23.66 -25.96 24.23
CA THR A 534 25.09 -25.88 23.92
C THR A 534 25.39 -26.65 22.64
N ARG A 535 24.84 -27.86 22.50
CA ARG A 535 24.99 -28.69 21.30
C ARG A 535 24.51 -27.95 20.06
N LEU A 536 23.31 -27.37 20.12
CA LEU A 536 22.75 -26.57 19.04
C LEU A 536 23.64 -25.37 18.70
N ALA A 537 24.09 -24.61 19.70
CA ALA A 537 24.96 -23.46 19.50
C ALA A 537 26.27 -23.83 18.80
N VAL A 538 26.91 -24.94 19.21
CA VAL A 538 28.15 -25.44 18.62
C VAL A 538 27.94 -25.90 17.18
N VAL A 539 26.89 -26.68 16.91
CA VAL A 539 26.56 -27.16 15.55
C VAL A 539 26.31 -25.97 14.60
N VAL A 540 25.50 -24.99 15.03
CA VAL A 540 25.24 -23.77 14.25
C VAL A 540 26.53 -22.98 14.03
N SER A 541 27.41 -22.94 15.04
CA SER A 541 28.68 -22.24 14.98
C SER A 541 29.62 -22.87 13.96
N LEU A 542 29.81 -24.20 14.02
CA LEU A 542 30.64 -24.97 13.08
C LEU A 542 30.15 -24.83 11.63
N GLY A 543 28.83 -24.77 11.40
CA GLY A 543 28.26 -24.52 10.08
C GLY A 543 28.52 -23.12 9.51
N GLY A 544 28.98 -22.18 10.33
CA GLY A 544 29.38 -20.84 9.91
C GLY A 544 30.85 -20.72 9.48
N PHE A 545 31.65 -21.77 9.66
CA PHE A 545 33.01 -21.82 9.14
C PHE A 545 32.99 -21.94 7.62
N ARG A 546 34.03 -21.40 6.98
CA ARG A 546 34.22 -21.53 5.53
C ARG A 546 34.73 -22.91 5.15
N LYS A 547 35.53 -23.52 6.03
CA LYS A 547 36.02 -24.89 5.90
C LYS A 547 36.20 -25.50 7.29
N LEU A 548 35.84 -26.78 7.41
CA LEU A 548 36.12 -27.59 8.59
C LEU A 548 37.17 -28.68 8.29
N PRO A 549 37.96 -29.09 9.30
CA PRO A 549 38.75 -30.30 9.22
C PRO A 549 37.84 -31.55 9.16
N ASN A 550 38.33 -32.63 8.55
CA ASN A 550 37.53 -33.84 8.36
C ASN A 550 37.05 -34.45 9.70
N SER A 551 37.89 -34.39 10.74
CA SER A 551 37.56 -34.78 12.12
C SER A 551 36.33 -34.05 12.64
N ALA A 552 36.29 -32.72 12.54
CA ALA A 552 35.13 -31.93 12.95
C ALA A 552 33.86 -32.25 12.13
N VAL A 553 33.99 -32.55 10.84
CA VAL A 553 32.84 -33.00 10.03
C VAL A 553 32.34 -34.37 10.51
N THR A 554 33.23 -35.29 10.88
CA THR A 554 32.86 -36.58 11.47
C THR A 554 32.14 -36.39 12.80
N SER A 555 32.63 -35.53 13.67
CA SER A 555 31.96 -35.23 14.95
C SER A 555 30.58 -34.60 14.75
N LEU A 556 30.38 -33.75 13.73
CA LEU A 556 29.05 -33.27 13.36
C LEU A 556 28.12 -34.40 12.91
N VAL A 557 28.65 -35.38 12.17
CA VAL A 557 27.89 -36.57 11.76
C VAL A 557 27.51 -37.43 12.96
N ASP A 558 28.38 -37.61 13.94
CA ASP A 558 28.09 -38.37 15.16
C ASP A 558 26.92 -37.76 15.96
N VAL A 559 26.75 -36.43 15.89
CA VAL A 559 25.61 -35.72 16.51
C VAL A 559 24.27 -36.10 15.88
N LEU A 560 24.23 -36.59 14.64
CA LEU A 560 22.98 -37.07 14.01
C LEU A 560 22.38 -38.27 14.76
N GLY A 561 23.19 -39.02 15.51
CA GLY A 561 22.72 -40.13 16.35
C GLY A 561 21.95 -39.69 17.61
N VAL A 562 21.95 -38.39 17.95
CA VAL A 562 21.16 -37.85 19.05
C VAL A 562 19.71 -37.71 18.62
N ASP A 563 18.78 -38.25 19.41
CA ASP A 563 17.33 -38.18 19.17
C ASP A 563 16.75 -36.80 19.56
N ASP A 564 17.22 -35.76 18.87
CA ASP A 564 16.72 -34.39 18.98
C ASP A 564 16.58 -33.78 17.58
N ALA A 565 15.33 -33.61 17.13
CA ALA A 565 15.02 -33.18 15.78
C ALA A 565 15.57 -31.78 15.45
N GLU A 566 15.61 -30.86 16.44
CA GLU A 566 16.15 -29.50 16.24
C GLU A 566 17.66 -29.55 15.99
N THR A 567 18.39 -30.29 16.83
CA THR A 567 19.83 -30.52 16.64
C THR A 567 20.12 -31.22 15.32
N GLN A 568 19.42 -32.30 14.98
CA GLN A 568 19.61 -33.02 13.71
C GLN A 568 19.41 -32.10 12.50
N SER A 569 18.35 -31.29 12.51
CA SER A 569 18.09 -30.29 11.47
C SER A 569 19.21 -29.25 11.37
N ALA A 570 19.72 -28.78 12.51
CA ALA A 570 20.85 -27.86 12.57
C ALA A 570 22.13 -28.48 11.98
N VAL A 571 22.39 -29.77 12.21
CA VAL A 571 23.53 -30.48 11.60
C VAL A 571 23.40 -30.51 10.09
N PHE A 572 22.25 -30.92 9.53
CA PHE A 572 22.05 -30.90 8.08
C PHE A 572 22.22 -29.50 7.49
N SER A 573 21.71 -28.46 8.17
CA SER A 573 21.88 -27.07 7.76
C SER A 573 23.35 -26.63 7.79
N ALA A 574 24.11 -27.03 8.81
CA ALA A 574 25.54 -26.78 8.90
C ALA A 574 26.31 -27.45 7.75
N LEU A 575 26.06 -28.74 7.49
CA LEU A 575 26.66 -29.48 6.38
C LEU A 575 26.30 -28.86 5.03
N ALA A 576 25.06 -28.40 4.85
CA ALA A 576 24.62 -27.72 3.63
C ALA A 576 25.39 -26.41 3.38
N LYS A 577 25.62 -25.60 4.42
CA LYS A 577 26.37 -24.33 4.33
C LYS A 577 27.84 -24.55 4.01
N LEU A 578 28.45 -25.59 4.58
CA LEU A 578 29.82 -26.01 4.29
C LEU A 578 30.00 -26.51 2.85
N GLY A 579 28.92 -27.00 2.24
CA GLY A 579 28.89 -27.42 0.85
C GLY A 579 29.93 -28.50 0.54
N PRO A 580 30.72 -28.37 -0.55
CA PRO A 580 31.69 -29.40 -0.96
C PRO A 580 32.78 -29.73 0.06
N SER A 581 33.00 -28.90 1.09
CA SER A 581 33.97 -29.20 2.15
C SER A 581 33.47 -30.29 3.10
N ALA A 582 32.15 -30.49 3.21
CA ALA A 582 31.53 -31.53 4.03
C ALA A 582 31.41 -32.90 3.34
N LYS A 583 32.21 -33.17 2.29
CA LYS A 583 32.25 -34.48 1.60
C LYS A 583 32.36 -35.71 2.53
N PRO A 584 33.10 -35.68 3.65
CA PRO A 584 33.13 -36.80 4.59
C PRO A 584 31.74 -37.20 5.13
N ALA A 585 30.76 -36.31 5.13
CA ALA A 585 29.40 -36.58 5.60
C ALA A 585 28.51 -37.29 4.56
N LEU A 586 28.96 -37.48 3.31
CA LEU A 586 28.15 -38.10 2.26
C LEU A 586 27.57 -39.48 2.62
N PRO A 587 28.28 -40.40 3.30
CA PRO A 587 27.71 -41.68 3.72
C PRO A 587 26.49 -41.50 4.64
N ALA A 588 26.64 -40.67 5.69
CA ALA A 588 25.58 -40.39 6.65
C ALA A 588 24.39 -39.63 6.01
N LEU A 589 24.66 -38.69 5.11
CA LEU A 589 23.61 -37.99 4.37
C LEU A 589 22.78 -38.97 3.51
N ASN A 590 23.43 -39.93 2.86
CA ASN A 590 22.74 -40.95 2.06
C ASN A 590 21.93 -41.93 2.92
N GLU A 591 22.42 -42.27 4.12
CA GLU A 591 21.67 -43.08 5.08
C GLU A 591 20.41 -42.34 5.58
N ALA A 592 20.57 -41.07 5.96
CA ALA A 592 19.49 -40.22 6.46
C ALA A 592 18.36 -39.98 5.43
N LEU A 593 18.62 -40.18 4.13
CA LEU A 593 17.59 -40.15 3.09
C LEU A 593 16.49 -41.21 3.29
N ASN A 594 16.76 -42.27 4.04
CA ASN A 594 15.80 -43.34 4.33
C ASN A 594 15.31 -43.34 5.79
N HIS A 595 15.54 -42.25 6.50
CA HIS A 595 15.10 -42.10 7.88
C HIS A 595 13.57 -42.13 8.03
N HIS A 596 13.08 -42.59 9.18
CA HIS A 596 11.64 -42.71 9.45
C HIS A 596 10.95 -41.34 9.50
N ASP A 597 11.61 -40.34 10.08
CA ASP A 597 11.15 -38.95 10.14
C ASP A 597 11.28 -38.23 8.79
N GLU A 598 10.20 -37.59 8.33
CA GLU A 598 10.14 -36.87 7.05
C GLU A 598 10.95 -35.57 7.01
N SER A 599 11.07 -34.87 8.14
CA SER A 599 11.88 -33.65 8.30
C SER A 599 13.36 -34.00 8.17
N VAL A 600 13.79 -35.10 8.79
CA VAL A 600 15.16 -35.62 8.65
C VAL A 600 15.46 -35.95 7.19
N ARG A 601 14.57 -36.68 6.51
CA ARG A 601 14.75 -37.00 5.07
C ARG A 601 14.86 -35.74 4.20
N ALA A 602 14.01 -34.74 4.43
CA ALA A 602 14.00 -33.50 3.65
C ALA A 602 15.27 -32.67 3.89
N SER A 603 15.68 -32.51 5.15
CA SER A 603 16.90 -31.79 5.53
C SER A 603 18.16 -32.48 5.01
N ALA A 604 18.25 -33.81 5.12
CA ALA A 604 19.33 -34.60 4.55
C ALA A 604 19.43 -34.44 3.03
N LEU A 605 18.29 -34.44 2.33
CA LEU A 605 18.26 -34.25 0.87
C LEU A 605 18.74 -32.86 0.46
N ASN A 606 18.34 -31.82 1.20
CA ASN A 606 18.82 -30.46 0.97
C ASN A 606 20.34 -30.33 1.22
N ALA A 607 20.84 -30.92 2.30
CA ALA A 607 22.27 -30.95 2.59
C ALA A 607 23.05 -31.70 1.51
N LEU A 608 22.57 -32.89 1.11
CA LEU A 608 23.17 -33.68 0.05
C LEU A 608 23.29 -32.89 -1.26
N ALA A 609 22.28 -32.08 -1.61
CA ALA A 609 22.31 -31.25 -2.81
C ALA A 609 23.41 -30.18 -2.82
N LYS A 610 23.88 -29.72 -1.64
CA LYS A 610 24.99 -28.75 -1.54
C LYS A 610 26.35 -29.42 -1.39
N VAL A 611 26.41 -30.61 -0.80
CA VAL A 611 27.65 -31.34 -0.51
C VAL A 611 28.09 -32.22 -1.69
N GLN A 612 27.15 -32.85 -2.39
CA GLN A 612 27.42 -33.78 -3.47
C GLN A 612 27.89 -33.03 -4.73
N THR A 613 29.18 -33.13 -5.05
CA THR A 613 29.76 -32.52 -6.26
C THR A 613 29.54 -33.35 -7.52
N ASP A 614 29.26 -34.65 -7.40
CA ASP A 614 28.94 -35.51 -8.54
C ASP A 614 27.46 -35.35 -8.93
N LYS A 615 27.24 -34.59 -10.00
CA LYS A 615 25.89 -34.29 -10.52
C LYS A 615 25.11 -35.54 -10.91
N GLY A 616 25.77 -36.60 -11.37
CA GLY A 616 25.09 -37.85 -11.75
C GLY A 616 24.56 -38.58 -10.53
N LYS A 617 25.37 -38.70 -9.48
CA LYS A 617 24.94 -39.27 -8.19
C LYS A 617 23.85 -38.43 -7.54
N LEU A 618 23.97 -37.11 -7.58
CA LEU A 618 22.97 -36.20 -7.04
C LEU A 618 21.64 -36.32 -7.79
N LEU A 619 21.68 -36.34 -9.12
CA LEU A 619 20.49 -36.51 -9.96
C LEU A 619 19.74 -37.81 -9.59
N ASN A 620 20.46 -38.93 -9.47
CA ASN A 620 19.86 -40.22 -9.11
C ASN A 620 19.22 -40.18 -7.71
N ALA A 621 19.89 -39.58 -6.74
CA ALA A 621 19.37 -39.44 -5.38
C ALA A 621 18.10 -38.58 -5.33
N LEU A 622 18.08 -37.45 -6.04
CA LEU A 622 16.92 -36.57 -6.12
C LEU A 622 15.74 -37.23 -6.86
N GLN A 623 16.00 -37.91 -7.97
CA GLN A 623 14.98 -38.65 -8.71
C GLN A 623 14.32 -39.74 -7.85
N ALA A 624 15.10 -40.48 -7.06
CA ALA A 624 14.59 -41.52 -6.17
C ALA A 624 13.61 -40.97 -5.11
N LYS A 625 13.71 -39.67 -4.75
CA LYS A 625 12.87 -39.03 -3.74
C LYS A 625 11.66 -38.27 -4.29
N LEU A 626 11.46 -38.24 -5.60
CA LEU A 626 10.21 -37.73 -6.21
C LEU A 626 8.97 -38.59 -5.88
N GLY A 627 9.19 -39.84 -5.45
CA GLY A 627 8.15 -40.77 -5.01
C GLY A 627 7.95 -40.85 -3.50
N ASP A 628 8.57 -39.96 -2.70
CA ASP A 628 8.43 -40.01 -1.23
C ASP A 628 6.97 -39.73 -0.80
N LYS A 629 6.54 -40.37 0.29
CA LYS A 629 5.19 -40.19 0.84
C LYS A 629 4.97 -38.76 1.33
N ALA A 630 6.01 -38.13 1.88
CA ALA A 630 5.94 -36.79 2.46
C ALA A 630 6.10 -35.70 1.38
N ALA A 631 5.19 -34.73 1.37
CA ALA A 631 5.24 -33.60 0.44
C ALA A 631 6.51 -32.76 0.62
N ALA A 632 6.97 -32.56 1.87
CA ALA A 632 8.20 -31.80 2.17
C ALA A 632 9.44 -32.39 1.49
N VAL A 633 9.56 -33.73 1.48
CA VAL A 633 10.68 -34.44 0.84
C VAL A 633 10.59 -34.31 -0.69
N ARG A 634 9.39 -34.53 -1.26
CA ARG A 634 9.16 -34.37 -2.71
C ARG A 634 9.44 -32.95 -3.18
N HIS A 635 8.93 -31.93 -2.46
CA HIS A 635 9.15 -30.52 -2.80
C HIS A 635 10.63 -30.15 -2.76
N THR A 636 11.37 -30.68 -1.78
CA THR A 636 12.82 -30.50 -1.71
C THR A 636 13.51 -31.15 -2.91
N ALA A 637 13.15 -32.39 -3.26
CA ALA A 637 13.68 -33.08 -4.43
C ALA A 637 13.42 -32.29 -5.74
N ILE A 638 12.18 -31.83 -5.95
CA ILE A 638 11.77 -31.05 -7.13
C ILE A 638 12.54 -29.74 -7.21
N ARG A 639 12.66 -29.01 -6.10
CA ARG A 639 13.38 -27.73 -6.05
C ARG A 639 14.85 -27.91 -6.39
N GLU A 640 15.54 -28.87 -5.78
CA GLU A 640 16.96 -29.10 -6.03
C GLU A 640 17.23 -29.66 -7.45
N LEU A 641 16.31 -30.44 -8.04
CA LEU A 641 16.35 -30.76 -9.47
C LEU A 641 16.25 -29.51 -10.34
N GLY A 642 15.43 -28.54 -9.93
CA GLY A 642 15.35 -27.22 -10.56
C GLY A 642 16.69 -26.48 -10.55
N GLU A 643 17.41 -26.51 -9.43
CA GLU A 643 18.73 -25.87 -9.27
C GLU A 643 19.83 -26.55 -10.10
N LEU A 644 19.71 -27.85 -10.38
CA LEU A 644 20.59 -28.53 -11.34
C LEU A 644 20.40 -28.04 -12.79
N GLY A 645 19.30 -27.33 -13.08
CA GLY A 645 19.05 -26.76 -14.39
C GLY A 645 19.04 -27.81 -15.49
N SER A 646 19.77 -27.57 -16.58
CA SER A 646 19.75 -28.46 -17.74
C SER A 646 20.27 -29.88 -17.47
N ASP A 647 21.05 -30.07 -16.42
CA ASP A 647 21.61 -31.37 -16.07
C ASP A 647 20.53 -32.32 -15.51
N ALA A 648 19.42 -31.77 -15.00
CA ALA A 648 18.28 -32.54 -14.52
C ALA A 648 17.24 -32.88 -15.60
N ARG A 649 17.52 -32.63 -16.89
CA ARG A 649 16.62 -33.02 -18.00
C ARG A 649 16.21 -34.51 -17.99
N PRO A 650 17.08 -35.48 -17.63
CA PRO A 650 16.67 -36.88 -17.53
C PRO A 650 15.56 -37.12 -16.49
N ALA A 651 15.36 -36.23 -15.52
CA ALA A 651 14.26 -36.30 -14.57
C ALA A 651 12.92 -35.80 -15.14
N GLY A 652 12.88 -35.36 -16.40
CA GLY A 652 11.68 -34.85 -17.06
C GLY A 652 10.46 -35.76 -16.86
N PRO A 653 10.47 -37.02 -17.31
CA PRO A 653 9.31 -37.90 -17.18
C PRO A 653 8.80 -38.03 -15.73
N ALA A 654 9.71 -38.17 -14.76
CA ALA A 654 9.36 -38.27 -13.35
C ALA A 654 8.72 -36.96 -12.83
N LEU A 655 9.25 -35.79 -13.19
CA LEU A 655 8.68 -34.49 -12.81
C LEU A 655 7.29 -34.27 -13.42
N PHE A 656 7.08 -34.64 -14.67
CA PHE A 656 5.77 -34.46 -15.30
C PHE A 656 4.67 -35.33 -14.66
N SER A 657 5.02 -36.51 -14.14
CA SER A 657 4.11 -37.34 -13.35
C SER A 657 3.69 -36.71 -12.01
N ARG A 658 4.28 -35.57 -11.60
CA ARG A 658 3.91 -34.84 -10.38
C ARG A 658 2.80 -33.83 -10.59
N PHE A 659 2.39 -33.56 -11.83
CA PHE A 659 1.23 -32.70 -12.10
C PHE A 659 -0.11 -33.32 -11.65
N ASP A 660 -0.15 -34.64 -11.46
CA ASP A 660 -1.32 -35.35 -10.96
C ASP A 660 -1.56 -35.08 -9.46
N THR A 661 -0.49 -34.85 -8.69
CA THR A 661 -0.54 -34.52 -7.26
C THR A 661 -0.76 -33.02 -7.06
N SER A 662 -1.84 -32.61 -6.39
CA SER A 662 -2.18 -31.19 -6.18
C SER A 662 -1.04 -30.37 -5.58
N ASP A 663 -0.42 -30.89 -4.53
CA ASP A 663 0.53 -30.15 -3.70
C ASP A 663 1.84 -29.87 -4.45
N ASP A 664 2.21 -30.76 -5.38
CA ASP A 664 3.48 -30.72 -6.08
C ASP A 664 3.47 -29.77 -7.31
N ARG A 665 2.28 -29.37 -7.80
CA ARG A 665 2.10 -28.70 -9.12
C ARG A 665 2.92 -27.41 -9.24
N GLN A 666 2.82 -26.52 -8.26
CA GLN A 666 3.48 -25.21 -8.32
C GLN A 666 5.00 -25.34 -8.33
N VAL A 667 5.54 -26.12 -7.39
CA VAL A 667 6.99 -26.34 -7.25
C VAL A 667 7.53 -27.05 -8.49
N THR A 668 6.77 -27.97 -9.08
CA THR A 668 7.12 -28.66 -10.33
C THR A 668 7.21 -27.71 -11.51
N MET A 669 6.24 -26.79 -11.69
CA MET A 669 6.31 -25.77 -12.75
C MET A 669 7.54 -24.88 -12.60
N GLU A 670 7.86 -24.44 -11.37
CA GLU A 670 9.03 -23.62 -11.09
C GLU A 670 10.34 -24.34 -11.44
N ALA A 671 10.48 -25.60 -11.05
CA ALA A 671 11.64 -26.43 -11.38
C ALA A 671 11.79 -26.65 -12.90
N LEU A 672 10.70 -27.02 -13.59
CA LEU A 672 10.73 -27.27 -15.04
C LEU A 672 11.07 -26.02 -15.85
N ARG A 673 10.71 -24.82 -15.38
CA ARG A 673 11.14 -23.54 -16.01
C ARG A 673 12.66 -23.37 -15.98
N LYS A 674 13.33 -23.83 -14.92
CA LYS A 674 14.79 -23.78 -14.78
C LYS A 674 15.46 -24.90 -15.58
N ILE A 675 14.93 -26.11 -15.52
CA ILE A 675 15.49 -27.30 -16.20
C ILE A 675 15.42 -27.17 -17.73
N ARG A 676 14.32 -26.57 -18.24
CA ARG A 676 14.05 -26.44 -19.68
C ARG A 676 14.13 -27.80 -20.38
N VAL A 677 13.24 -28.70 -19.98
CA VAL A 677 13.03 -29.99 -20.65
C VAL A 677 12.65 -29.71 -22.11
N ARG A 678 13.31 -30.42 -23.04
CA ARG A 678 13.16 -30.20 -24.50
C ARG A 678 12.15 -31.13 -25.15
N ASP A 679 11.75 -32.18 -24.45
CA ASP A 679 10.79 -33.14 -24.94
C ASP A 679 9.40 -32.51 -25.04
N VAL A 680 8.96 -32.29 -26.27
CA VAL A 680 7.66 -31.69 -26.59
C VAL A 680 6.51 -32.61 -26.18
N GLN A 681 6.69 -33.93 -26.23
CA GLN A 681 5.63 -34.88 -25.91
C GLN A 681 5.20 -34.79 -24.45
N LEU A 682 6.14 -34.52 -23.55
CA LEU A 682 5.84 -34.30 -22.13
C LEU A 682 4.96 -33.06 -21.91
N TYR A 683 5.15 -31.97 -22.67
CA TYR A 683 4.28 -30.81 -22.56
C TYR A 683 2.91 -31.04 -23.20
N ILE A 684 2.83 -31.86 -24.26
CA ILE A 684 1.56 -32.25 -24.87
C ILE A 684 0.73 -33.07 -23.86
N SER A 685 1.36 -33.98 -23.11
CA SER A 685 0.63 -34.87 -22.19
C SER A 685 -0.10 -34.12 -21.06
N ILE A 686 0.32 -32.91 -20.73
CA ILE A 686 -0.28 -32.08 -19.65
C ILE A 686 -1.22 -30.98 -20.16
N LEU A 687 -1.45 -30.87 -21.47
CA LEU A 687 -2.42 -29.91 -22.03
C LEU A 687 -3.86 -30.21 -21.62
N HIS A 688 -4.14 -31.44 -21.18
CA HIS A 688 -5.45 -31.90 -20.71
C HIS A 688 -5.60 -31.90 -19.19
N ASN A 689 -4.59 -31.42 -18.45
CA ASN A 689 -4.65 -31.43 -16.99
C ASN A 689 -5.80 -30.55 -16.47
N ASP A 690 -6.49 -30.98 -15.42
CA ASP A 690 -7.64 -30.25 -14.86
C ASP A 690 -7.26 -28.86 -14.33
N GLU A 691 -6.02 -28.68 -13.87
CA GLU A 691 -5.52 -27.41 -13.35
C GLU A 691 -5.20 -26.41 -14.49
N PRO A 692 -5.90 -25.27 -14.58
CA PRO A 692 -5.70 -24.31 -15.68
C PRO A 692 -4.30 -23.71 -15.71
N LEU A 693 -3.63 -23.58 -14.56
CA LEU A 693 -2.25 -23.10 -14.50
C LEU A 693 -1.25 -24.07 -15.13
N VAL A 694 -1.50 -25.38 -15.03
CA VAL A 694 -0.67 -26.43 -15.67
C VAL A 694 -0.82 -26.36 -17.18
N ARG A 695 -2.06 -26.24 -17.69
CA ARG A 695 -2.33 -26.06 -19.13
C ARG A 695 -1.68 -24.79 -19.67
N PHE A 696 -1.81 -23.68 -18.94
CA PHE A 696 -1.16 -22.41 -19.30
C PHE A 696 0.37 -22.54 -19.35
N PHE A 697 0.97 -23.20 -18.36
CA PHE A 697 2.42 -23.46 -18.34
C PHE A 697 2.86 -24.29 -19.55
N ALA A 698 2.12 -25.33 -19.91
CA ALA A 698 2.38 -26.15 -21.10
C ALA A 698 2.33 -25.32 -22.39
N CYS A 699 1.31 -24.48 -22.56
CA CYS A 699 1.20 -23.56 -23.69
C CYS A 699 2.41 -22.61 -23.80
N GLN A 700 2.87 -22.05 -22.67
CA GLN A 700 4.06 -21.19 -22.66
C GLN A 700 5.33 -21.93 -23.10
N ALA A 701 5.52 -23.16 -22.64
CA ALA A 701 6.66 -23.99 -23.00
C ALA A 701 6.65 -24.35 -24.50
N LEU A 702 5.49 -24.78 -25.02
CA LEU A 702 5.30 -25.09 -26.43
C LEU A 702 5.51 -23.87 -27.32
N ARG A 703 5.01 -22.69 -26.92
CA ARG A 703 5.28 -21.42 -27.61
C ARG A 703 6.78 -21.14 -27.73
N ARG A 704 7.55 -21.37 -26.66
CA ARG A 704 9.00 -21.18 -26.66
C ARG A 704 9.73 -22.19 -27.54
N ALA A 705 9.19 -23.40 -27.69
CA ALA A 705 9.73 -24.42 -28.60
C ALA A 705 9.47 -24.09 -30.08
N GLY A 706 8.51 -23.21 -30.37
CA GLY A 706 8.21 -22.71 -31.72
C GLY A 706 7.91 -23.85 -32.69
N LYS A 707 8.58 -23.87 -33.86
CA LYS A 707 8.39 -24.90 -34.89
C LYS A 707 8.58 -26.35 -34.41
N ASN A 708 9.39 -26.57 -33.38
CA ASN A 708 9.60 -27.91 -32.82
C ASN A 708 8.34 -28.44 -32.10
N ALA A 709 7.42 -27.56 -31.70
CA ALA A 709 6.15 -27.90 -31.07
C ALA A 709 4.99 -28.13 -32.05
N LYS A 710 5.27 -28.27 -33.36
CA LYS A 710 4.25 -28.58 -34.37
C LYS A 710 3.35 -29.79 -34.04
N PRO A 711 3.85 -30.88 -33.40
CA PRO A 711 2.98 -31.98 -32.97
C PRO A 711 1.88 -31.57 -31.98
N ALA A 712 2.00 -30.43 -31.29
CA ALA A 712 1.00 -29.93 -30.34
C ALA A 712 -0.13 -29.12 -31.00
N GLU A 713 -0.10 -28.91 -32.33
CA GLU A 713 -1.02 -27.99 -33.02
C GLU A 713 -2.49 -28.35 -32.80
N GLU A 714 -2.85 -29.63 -32.90
CA GLU A 714 -4.23 -30.08 -32.72
C GLU A 714 -4.72 -29.81 -31.29
N GLU A 715 -3.92 -30.14 -30.29
CA GLU A 715 -4.28 -29.96 -28.88
C GLU A 715 -4.35 -28.47 -28.50
N LEU A 716 -3.44 -27.64 -29.01
CA LEU A 716 -3.50 -26.19 -28.80
C LEU A 716 -4.74 -25.55 -29.46
N ARG A 717 -5.24 -26.11 -30.57
CA ARG A 717 -6.51 -25.66 -31.18
C ARG A 717 -7.71 -25.99 -30.30
N LYS A 718 -7.73 -27.16 -29.64
CA LYS A 718 -8.79 -27.50 -28.68
C LYS A 718 -8.83 -26.52 -27.50
N LEU A 719 -7.66 -26.11 -26.99
CA LEU A 719 -7.54 -25.13 -25.90
C LEU A 719 -7.98 -23.71 -26.24
N GLN A 720 -8.25 -23.37 -27.51
CA GLN A 720 -8.89 -22.09 -27.83
C GLN A 720 -10.32 -21.98 -27.29
N LYS A 721 -10.94 -23.11 -26.90
CA LYS A 721 -12.26 -23.19 -26.27
C LYS A 721 -12.18 -23.39 -24.75
N ASP A 722 -11.00 -23.30 -24.14
CA ASP A 722 -10.83 -23.45 -22.70
C ASP A 722 -11.70 -22.45 -21.92
N SER A 723 -12.25 -22.86 -20.77
CA SER A 723 -13.09 -22.02 -19.91
C SER A 723 -12.37 -20.75 -19.44
N TYR A 724 -11.04 -20.79 -19.28
CA TYR A 724 -10.23 -19.70 -18.74
C TYR A 724 -9.58 -18.85 -19.83
N ASP A 725 -9.82 -17.54 -19.78
CA ASP A 725 -9.38 -16.60 -20.82
C ASP A 725 -7.86 -16.53 -21.00
N PHE A 726 -7.10 -16.59 -19.91
CA PHE A 726 -5.64 -16.55 -19.98
C PHE A 726 -5.05 -17.78 -20.68
N VAL A 727 -5.66 -18.96 -20.52
CA VAL A 727 -5.27 -20.19 -21.23
C VAL A 727 -5.55 -20.05 -22.72
N ARG A 728 -6.76 -19.59 -23.09
CA ARG A 728 -7.12 -19.36 -24.51
C ARG A 728 -6.17 -18.41 -25.22
N ARG A 729 -5.84 -17.28 -24.57
CA ARG A 729 -4.94 -16.27 -25.13
C ARG A 729 -3.53 -16.82 -25.36
N GLU A 730 -3.00 -17.60 -24.41
CA GLU A 730 -1.66 -18.17 -24.54
C GLU A 730 -1.62 -19.32 -25.56
N ALA A 731 -2.68 -20.14 -25.66
CA ALA A 731 -2.80 -21.16 -26.69
C ALA A 731 -2.79 -20.56 -28.11
N ARG A 732 -3.46 -19.42 -28.34
CA ARG A 732 -3.39 -18.69 -29.62
C ARG A 732 -1.97 -18.22 -29.92
N ARG A 733 -1.28 -17.63 -28.94
CA ARG A 733 0.12 -17.20 -29.09
C ARG A 733 1.06 -18.37 -29.36
N ALA A 734 0.81 -19.52 -28.76
CA ALA A 734 1.58 -20.74 -29.01
C ALA A 734 1.39 -21.21 -30.46
N LEU A 735 0.15 -21.25 -30.96
CA LEU A 735 -0.16 -21.59 -32.36
C LEU A 735 0.48 -20.64 -33.36
N ASP A 736 0.47 -19.33 -33.08
CA ASP A 736 1.12 -18.34 -33.94
C ASP A 736 2.64 -18.58 -34.03
N ALA A 737 3.27 -19.03 -32.94
CA ALA A 737 4.69 -19.35 -32.90
C ALA A 737 5.07 -20.69 -33.58
N LEU A 738 4.09 -21.52 -33.97
CA LEU A 738 4.34 -22.75 -34.73
C LEU A 738 4.56 -22.48 -36.23
N ARG A 739 4.13 -21.31 -36.73
CA ARG A 739 4.30 -20.85 -38.12
C ARG A 739 5.74 -20.39 -38.36
#